data_AF-A0A553FI83-F1
#
_entry.id   AF-A0A553FI83-F1
#
_cell.length_a   1.000
_cell.length_b   1.000
_cell.length_c   1.000
_cell.angle_alpha   90.00
_cell.angle_beta   90.00
_cell.angle_gamma   90.00
#
_symmetry.space_group_name_H-M   'P 1'
#
loop_
_entity.id
_entity.type
_entity.pdbx_description
1 polymer ?
#
loop_
_entity_poly.entity_id
_entity_poly.type
_entity_poly.pdbx_seq_one_letter_code
_entity_poly.pdbx_strand_id
1 'polypeptide(L)'
;MIDLPYQYYQIGRFKIDCKALTVANNEVSIKLPVKVFELLKLFIISENQTVLIETAIEKIWDGNEGVGKRGFPNTIWHLRKTFTDLGAEPSEIFTTVRKVGYIMVETSQPINTVDENVRTAESKFNLNVMLKSLMFVCIFVMFFIGLYVFINQPNQHQTNFIDNPEPLKQTNYQGLETHPAVSHDGNYLAFRWVQDKKKGQLFIKDLVQDDVPLRLLSTSSFEEASPTWSPNDNSIAYIRYEEDGDCEIRVKHLVTNQDELIDSGCIYNANRIAINWAPDGDHIAYTKMVNDSVATFEYNLTTKNIKQLSFPKQNERDVAVVYSKNSKQIALIREDYQIAQLIVIDEKGAESIILDNQISIIGLEWDHDRNEIYTSYLKSAEHRIYKYNVESQQWLDVNKIAKPANISMNEATGQLFFTRYSTQEYIIRKSIEHNEVISTVSSSSRDMFGSYSPINEHIIFLSNRAGNWDVWVKTDSESINLTKGSGQYYMPSWSPINNQYIVAGLTPYSKNYQLYLGDFANKTLTHIPLSDLEPKNPRWSFDGKSVYFIATRDGRSGIFNIDIESRKVRQVTYSNEISVVEGGDGLLYASRNLEHGIWQIDPKTNKSIKIIDDLLPKDFGSYFWQDNAIFYISRNEIKDMVKKHTIDGTTEIIHLYPANTIKRYLSLSPVDIDSYIITLNNQNDADIYSVKVISK
;
A
#
# COMPACT_ATOMS: atom_id res chain seq x y z
N MET A 1 -9.63 -19.09 0.53
CA MET A 1 -10.60 -19.88 1.32
C MET A 1 -11.13 -21.00 0.45
N ILE A 2 -11.29 -22.17 1.04
CA ILE A 2 -11.75 -23.39 0.38
C ILE A 2 -13.27 -23.31 0.22
N ASP A 3 -13.73 -23.45 -1.03
CA ASP A 3 -15.14 -23.39 -1.37
C ASP A 3 -15.75 -24.79 -1.45
N LEU A 4 -16.96 -24.95 -0.92
CA LEU A 4 -17.68 -26.22 -0.88
C LEU A 4 -19.01 -26.08 -1.62
N PRO A 5 -19.39 -27.03 -2.49
CA PRO A 5 -20.58 -26.92 -3.35
C PRO A 5 -21.93 -26.98 -2.60
N TYR A 6 -21.95 -27.42 -1.34
CA TYR A 6 -23.17 -27.55 -0.54
C TYR A 6 -23.04 -26.77 0.78
N GLN A 7 -24.16 -26.24 1.27
CA GLN A 7 -24.18 -25.53 2.55
C GLN A 7 -24.05 -26.47 3.75
N TYR A 8 -24.58 -27.69 3.64
CA TYR A 8 -24.62 -28.66 4.73
C TYR A 8 -23.95 -29.98 4.35
N TYR A 9 -23.18 -30.53 5.28
CA TYR A 9 -22.59 -31.87 5.17
C TYR A 9 -22.88 -32.69 6.41
N GLN A 10 -22.98 -34.01 6.25
CA GLN A 10 -23.02 -34.99 7.30
C GLN A 10 -21.68 -35.75 7.32
N ILE A 11 -20.98 -35.78 8.45
CA ILE A 11 -19.79 -36.61 8.67
C ILE A 11 -20.13 -37.57 9.82
N GLY A 12 -20.41 -38.84 9.51
CA GLY A 12 -20.95 -39.78 10.49
C GLY A 12 -22.23 -39.25 11.13
N ARG A 13 -22.24 -39.03 12.46
CA ARG A 13 -23.36 -38.42 13.21
C ARG A 13 -23.31 -36.89 13.32
N PHE A 14 -22.30 -36.25 12.75
CA PHE A 14 -22.08 -34.81 12.89
C PHE A 14 -22.62 -34.04 11.68
N LYS A 15 -23.42 -33.01 11.93
CA LYS A 15 -23.91 -32.08 10.92
C LYS A 15 -23.04 -30.84 10.86
N ILE A 16 -22.59 -30.48 9.67
CA ILE A 16 -21.72 -29.34 9.37
C ILE A 16 -22.55 -28.26 8.68
N ASP A 17 -22.50 -27.02 9.16
CA ASP A 17 -23.04 -25.84 8.48
C ASP A 17 -21.89 -24.95 8.00
N CYS A 18 -21.67 -24.92 6.69
CA CYS A 18 -20.56 -24.19 6.08
C CYS A 18 -20.72 -22.66 6.13
N LYS A 19 -21.96 -22.17 6.29
CA LYS A 19 -22.25 -20.74 6.40
C LYS A 19 -22.11 -20.26 7.84
N ALA A 20 -22.57 -21.05 8.80
CA ALA A 20 -22.48 -20.73 10.22
C ALA A 20 -21.11 -21.09 10.85
N LEU A 21 -20.29 -21.88 10.15
CA LEU A 21 -19.01 -22.44 10.62
C LEU A 21 -19.18 -23.33 11.87
N THR A 22 -20.24 -24.14 11.89
CA THR A 22 -20.58 -24.98 13.05
C THR A 22 -20.52 -26.48 12.74
N VAL A 23 -20.21 -27.25 13.78
CA VAL A 23 -20.33 -28.71 13.83
C VAL A 23 -21.35 -29.03 14.93
N ALA A 24 -22.35 -29.84 14.61
CA ALA A 24 -23.42 -30.19 15.54
C ALA A 24 -23.59 -31.71 15.66
N ASN A 25 -23.94 -32.18 16.85
CA ASN A 25 -24.43 -33.53 17.10
C ASN A 25 -25.65 -33.42 18.02
N ASN A 26 -26.81 -33.89 17.56
CA ASN A 26 -28.11 -33.65 18.21
C ASN A 26 -28.35 -32.14 18.45
N GLU A 27 -28.72 -31.73 19.67
CA GLU A 27 -28.99 -30.34 20.05
C GLU A 27 -27.73 -29.52 20.38
N VAL A 28 -26.55 -30.15 20.46
CA VAL A 28 -25.30 -29.47 20.81
C VAL A 28 -24.57 -29.04 19.54
N SER A 29 -24.31 -27.74 19.41
CA SER A 29 -23.60 -27.14 18.28
C SER A 29 -22.40 -26.33 18.75
N ILE A 30 -21.24 -26.56 18.12
CA ILE A 30 -19.99 -25.86 18.42
C ILE A 30 -19.55 -25.09 17.18
N LYS A 31 -19.30 -23.79 17.34
CA LYS A 31 -18.73 -22.93 16.30
C LYS A 31 -17.22 -23.04 16.29
N LEU A 32 -16.64 -23.27 15.11
CA LEU A 32 -15.19 -23.37 14.93
C LEU A 32 -14.57 -22.02 14.53
N PRO A 33 -13.35 -21.71 14.99
CA PRO A 33 -12.56 -20.62 14.42
C PRO A 33 -12.30 -20.84 12.93
N VAL A 34 -12.23 -19.75 12.16
CA VAL A 34 -12.15 -19.78 10.68
C VAL A 34 -11.08 -20.75 10.17
N LYS A 35 -9.85 -20.68 10.67
CA LYS A 35 -8.75 -21.57 10.21
C LYS A 35 -8.96 -23.05 10.57
N VAL A 36 -9.66 -23.32 11.68
CA VAL A 36 -10.03 -24.70 12.07
C VAL A 36 -11.11 -25.24 11.14
N PHE A 37 -12.09 -24.40 10.80
CA PHE A 37 -13.13 -24.76 9.86
C PHE A 37 -12.58 -24.93 8.42
N GLU A 38 -11.64 -24.11 7.98
CA GLU A 38 -10.98 -24.27 6.68
C GLU A 38 -10.20 -25.59 6.59
N LEU A 39 -9.57 -26.03 7.68
CA LEU A 39 -8.95 -27.37 7.73
C LEU A 39 -10.00 -28.49 7.61
N LEU A 40 -11.18 -28.34 8.25
CA LEU A 40 -12.29 -29.28 8.09
C LEU A 40 -12.78 -29.33 6.64
N LYS A 41 -12.94 -28.19 5.97
CA LYS A 41 -13.30 -28.15 4.54
C LYS A 41 -12.26 -28.85 3.67
N LEU A 42 -10.97 -28.70 3.98
CA LEU A 42 -9.91 -29.38 3.25
C LEU A 42 -10.04 -30.90 3.36
N PHE A 43 -10.43 -31.43 4.53
CA PHE A 43 -10.73 -32.84 4.71
C PHE A 43 -11.98 -33.29 3.92
N ILE A 44 -13.04 -32.48 3.89
CA ILE A 44 -14.26 -32.77 3.12
C ILE A 44 -13.97 -32.86 1.62
N ILE A 45 -13.08 -32.03 1.06
CA ILE A 45 -12.74 -32.11 -0.37
C ILE A 45 -11.73 -33.23 -0.66
N SER A 46 -10.91 -33.59 0.32
CA SER A 46 -9.86 -34.60 0.16
C SER A 46 -10.35 -35.99 0.58
N GLU A 47 -11.62 -36.33 0.28
CA GLU A 47 -12.27 -37.57 0.75
C GLU A 47 -11.39 -38.80 0.57
N ASN A 48 -11.18 -39.56 1.65
CA ASN A 48 -10.35 -40.77 1.69
C ASN A 48 -8.88 -40.57 1.26
N GLN A 49 -8.41 -39.32 1.13
CA GLN A 49 -7.03 -38.97 0.85
C GLN A 49 -6.33 -38.38 2.08
N THR A 50 -5.01 -38.52 2.13
CA THR A 50 -4.22 -37.90 3.19
C THR A 50 -4.07 -36.41 2.90
N VAL A 51 -4.56 -35.57 3.81
CA VAL A 51 -4.27 -34.13 3.81
C VAL A 51 -2.85 -33.96 4.31
N LEU A 52 -1.94 -33.65 3.39
CA LEU A 52 -0.53 -33.38 3.68
C LEU A 52 -0.40 -32.10 4.51
N ILE A 53 0.53 -32.09 5.46
CA ILE A 53 0.82 -30.90 6.28
C ILE A 53 1.16 -29.70 5.38
N GLU A 54 1.96 -29.93 4.33
CA GLU A 54 2.40 -28.90 3.38
C GLU A 54 1.23 -28.32 2.59
N THR A 55 0.33 -29.16 2.06
CA THR A 55 -0.88 -28.71 1.34
C THR A 55 -1.83 -27.91 2.24
N ALA A 56 -1.95 -28.30 3.51
CA ALA A 56 -2.75 -27.53 4.47
C ALA A 56 -2.11 -26.17 4.78
N ILE A 57 -0.78 -26.11 4.92
CA ILE A 57 -0.02 -24.86 5.09
C ILE A 57 -0.23 -23.93 3.88
N GLU A 58 -0.11 -24.46 2.67
CA GLU A 58 -0.31 -23.73 1.43
C GLU A 58 -1.73 -23.16 1.33
N LYS A 59 -2.76 -23.96 1.59
CA LYS A 59 -4.16 -23.57 1.38
C LYS A 59 -4.77 -22.71 2.49
N ILE A 60 -4.30 -22.84 3.74
CA ILE A 60 -4.91 -22.19 4.92
C ILE A 60 -4.05 -21.03 5.46
N TRP A 61 -2.73 -21.07 5.20
CA TRP A 61 -1.77 -20.03 5.62
C TRP A 61 -1.05 -19.39 4.44
N ASP A 62 -1.57 -19.50 3.22
CA ASP A 62 -1.04 -18.90 1.99
C ASP A 62 0.47 -19.19 1.78
N GLY A 63 0.90 -20.40 2.14
CA GLY A 63 2.30 -20.83 2.01
C GLY A 63 3.25 -20.31 3.10
N ASN A 64 2.75 -19.61 4.13
CA ASN A 64 3.57 -19.14 5.24
C ASN A 64 4.00 -20.31 6.16
N GLU A 65 5.12 -20.96 5.84
CA GLU A 65 5.63 -22.11 6.59
C GLU A 65 5.90 -21.81 8.08
N GLY A 66 6.38 -20.61 8.41
CA GLY A 66 6.75 -20.24 9.78
C GLY A 66 5.57 -20.22 10.74
N VAL A 67 4.42 -19.74 10.26
CA VAL A 67 3.14 -19.74 11.00
C VAL A 67 2.45 -21.10 10.83
N GLY A 68 2.46 -21.67 9.64
CA GLY A 68 1.78 -22.92 9.31
C GLY A 68 2.32 -24.14 10.07
N LYS A 69 3.64 -24.28 10.21
CA LYS A 69 4.27 -25.39 10.97
C LYS A 69 3.89 -25.38 12.46
N ARG A 70 3.62 -24.21 13.03
CA ARG A 70 3.13 -24.04 14.42
C ARG A 70 1.61 -24.09 14.51
N GLY A 71 0.92 -23.56 13.50
CA GLY A 71 -0.54 -23.46 13.45
C GLY A 71 -1.21 -24.81 13.20
N PHE A 72 -0.70 -25.61 12.27
CA PHE A 72 -1.34 -26.87 11.86
C PHE A 72 -1.55 -27.87 13.01
N PRO A 73 -0.56 -28.17 13.88
CA PRO A 73 -0.77 -29.01 15.06
C PRO A 73 -1.85 -28.48 16.01
N ASN A 74 -1.93 -27.16 16.18
CA ASN A 74 -2.96 -26.54 17.01
C ASN A 74 -4.35 -26.65 16.36
N THR A 75 -4.43 -26.43 15.06
CA THR A 75 -5.69 -26.53 14.30
C THR A 75 -6.25 -27.95 14.29
N ILE A 76 -5.42 -28.97 14.10
CA ILE A 76 -5.86 -30.37 14.17
C ILE A 76 -6.22 -30.79 15.60
N TRP A 77 -5.54 -30.23 16.61
CA TRP A 77 -5.91 -30.43 18.02
C TRP A 77 -7.30 -29.86 18.33
N HIS A 78 -7.58 -28.62 17.92
CA HIS A 78 -8.89 -28.00 18.09
C HIS A 78 -9.99 -28.78 17.37
N LEU A 79 -9.72 -29.25 16.15
CA LEU A 79 -10.68 -30.05 15.39
C LEU A 79 -11.03 -31.35 16.13
N ARG A 80 -10.01 -32.10 16.57
CA ARG A 80 -10.21 -33.33 17.37
C ARG A 80 -10.97 -33.04 18.65
N LYS A 81 -10.58 -31.99 19.39
CA LYS A 81 -11.27 -31.59 20.61
C LYS A 81 -12.74 -31.29 20.36
N THR A 82 -13.09 -30.57 19.30
CA THR A 82 -14.50 -30.29 18.97
C THR A 82 -15.32 -31.55 18.72
N PHE A 83 -14.79 -32.53 17.99
CA PHE A 83 -15.49 -33.81 17.79
C PHE A 83 -15.58 -34.62 19.10
N THR A 84 -14.57 -34.53 19.97
CA THR A 84 -14.59 -35.13 21.32
C THR A 84 -15.61 -34.47 22.25
N ASP A 85 -15.70 -33.15 22.25
CA ASP A 85 -16.71 -32.41 23.03
C ASP A 85 -18.14 -32.73 22.54
N LEU A 86 -18.29 -33.16 21.27
CA LEU A 86 -19.54 -33.67 20.69
C LEU A 86 -19.70 -35.20 20.79
N GLY A 87 -18.81 -35.87 21.54
CA GLY A 87 -18.95 -37.27 21.95
C GLY A 87 -18.28 -38.33 21.06
N ALA A 88 -17.39 -37.96 20.12
CA ALA A 88 -16.58 -38.91 19.33
C ALA A 88 -15.15 -39.07 19.86
N GLU A 89 -14.60 -40.27 19.72
CA GLU A 89 -13.17 -40.49 19.99
C GLU A 89 -12.31 -39.85 18.86
N PRO A 90 -11.18 -39.19 19.16
CA PRO A 90 -10.38 -38.49 18.14
C PRO A 90 -9.96 -39.34 16.93
N SER A 91 -9.78 -40.65 17.14
CA SER A 91 -9.43 -41.63 16.10
C SER A 91 -10.60 -42.09 15.24
N GLU A 92 -11.85 -41.87 15.68
CA GLU A 92 -13.05 -42.17 14.87
C GLU A 92 -13.15 -41.25 13.66
N ILE A 93 -12.68 -40.00 13.79
CA ILE A 93 -12.81 -39.00 12.73
C ILE A 93 -11.48 -38.73 12.02
N PHE A 94 -10.35 -38.68 12.74
CA PHE A 94 -9.05 -38.34 12.13
C PHE A 94 -7.93 -39.30 12.54
N THR A 95 -7.37 -40.01 11.57
CA THR A 95 -6.19 -40.86 11.77
C THR A 95 -4.91 -40.14 11.36
N THR A 96 -3.86 -40.27 12.16
CA THR A 96 -2.55 -39.64 11.90
C THR A 96 -1.72 -40.52 10.95
N VAL A 97 -1.23 -39.94 9.86
CA VAL A 97 -0.20 -40.55 9.00
C VAL A 97 1.15 -39.96 9.40
N ARG A 98 1.96 -40.75 10.10
CA ARG A 98 3.17 -40.29 10.80
C ARG A 98 4.10 -39.51 9.85
N LYS A 99 4.46 -38.28 10.23
CA LYS A 99 5.33 -37.33 9.49
C LYS A 99 4.80 -36.87 8.11
N VAL A 100 3.58 -37.24 7.73
CA VAL A 100 3.03 -36.93 6.41
C VAL A 100 1.80 -36.03 6.52
N GLY A 101 0.84 -36.37 7.38
CA GLY A 101 -0.43 -35.66 7.43
C GLY A 101 -1.50 -36.39 8.21
N TYR A 102 -2.76 -36.11 7.89
CA TYR A 102 -3.92 -36.70 8.54
C TYR A 102 -4.91 -37.16 7.48
N ILE A 103 -5.66 -38.21 7.79
CA ILE A 103 -6.76 -38.70 6.95
C ILE A 103 -8.06 -38.64 7.77
N MET A 104 -9.13 -38.18 7.13
CA MET A 104 -10.48 -38.26 7.69
C MET A 104 -11.03 -39.66 7.43
N VAL A 105 -11.46 -40.33 8.50
CA VAL A 105 -11.89 -41.75 8.46
C VAL A 105 -13.35 -41.87 8.04
N GLU A 106 -14.19 -40.92 8.46
CA GLU A 106 -15.59 -40.85 8.10
C GLU A 106 -15.79 -40.15 6.76
N THR A 107 -16.70 -40.67 5.93
CA THR A 107 -17.03 -40.05 4.64
C THR A 107 -18.04 -38.92 4.85
N SER A 108 -17.83 -37.78 4.18
CA SER A 108 -18.79 -36.69 4.13
C SER A 108 -19.91 -36.96 3.13
N GLN A 109 -21.15 -36.63 3.48
CA GLN A 109 -22.27 -36.63 2.53
C GLN A 109 -22.96 -35.27 2.54
N PRO A 110 -23.29 -34.67 1.39
CA PRO A 110 -24.05 -33.43 1.35
C PRO A 110 -25.49 -33.67 1.83
N ILE A 111 -26.02 -32.74 2.65
CA ILE A 111 -27.40 -32.79 3.11
C ILE A 111 -28.21 -31.77 2.32
N ASN A 112 -29.08 -32.25 1.42
CA ASN A 112 -30.13 -31.42 0.84
C ASN A 112 -31.32 -31.43 1.80
N THR A 113 -31.55 -30.34 2.53
CA THR A 113 -32.78 -30.22 3.33
C THR A 113 -33.94 -29.87 2.42
N VAL A 114 -34.61 -30.90 1.88
CA VAL A 114 -36.04 -30.87 1.59
C VAL A 114 -36.64 -32.01 2.40
N ASP A 115 -37.25 -31.68 3.53
CA ASP A 115 -37.98 -32.64 4.36
C ASP A 115 -39.31 -32.99 3.68
N GLU A 116 -39.46 -34.24 3.22
CA GLU A 116 -40.76 -34.84 2.99
C GLU A 116 -40.77 -36.28 3.51
N ASN A 117 -41.36 -36.49 4.68
CA ASN A 117 -41.89 -37.77 5.10
C ASN A 117 -43.30 -37.56 5.66
N VAL A 118 -44.29 -37.45 4.78
CA VAL A 118 -45.67 -37.82 5.07
C VAL A 118 -46.01 -39.01 4.20
N ARG A 119 -45.97 -40.21 4.78
CA ARG A 119 -46.62 -41.39 4.19
C ARG A 119 -48.11 -41.26 4.41
N THR A 120 -48.90 -41.25 3.34
CA THR A 120 -50.31 -41.64 3.43
C THR A 120 -50.71 -42.51 2.24
N ALA A 121 -51.47 -43.55 2.60
CA ALA A 121 -52.01 -44.57 1.73
C ALA A 121 -53.05 -44.04 0.74
N GLU A 122 -53.25 -44.83 -0.32
CA GLU A 122 -54.04 -44.57 -1.51
C GLU A 122 -55.46 -44.03 -1.27
N SER A 123 -55.87 -43.07 -2.10
CA SER A 123 -57.28 -42.71 -2.33
C SER A 123 -57.46 -42.19 -3.76
N LYS A 124 -58.39 -42.80 -4.50
CA LYS A 124 -58.68 -42.51 -5.91
C LYS A 124 -59.26 -41.11 -6.08
N PHE A 125 -58.63 -40.23 -6.88
CA PHE A 125 -59.16 -38.90 -7.19
C PHE A 125 -59.09 -38.52 -8.68
N ASN A 126 -60.10 -37.78 -9.13
CA ASN A 126 -60.52 -37.66 -10.52
C ASN A 126 -59.76 -36.54 -11.29
N LEU A 127 -58.98 -36.95 -12.29
CA LEU A 127 -57.89 -36.18 -12.92
C LEU A 127 -58.30 -34.88 -13.64
N ASN A 128 -59.53 -34.81 -14.16
CA ASN A 128 -59.94 -33.71 -15.06
C ASN A 128 -60.34 -32.42 -14.34
N VAL A 129 -60.80 -32.47 -13.09
CA VAL A 129 -61.14 -31.27 -12.31
C VAL A 129 -59.87 -30.64 -11.73
N MET A 130 -58.90 -31.48 -11.38
CA MET A 130 -57.59 -31.06 -10.87
C MET A 130 -56.76 -30.37 -11.95
N LEU A 131 -56.76 -30.86 -13.20
CA LEU A 131 -56.00 -30.23 -14.29
C LEU A 131 -56.46 -28.80 -14.61
N LYS A 132 -57.77 -28.53 -14.60
CA LYS A 132 -58.30 -27.18 -14.87
C LYS A 132 -58.06 -26.20 -13.72
N SER A 133 -58.12 -26.68 -12.48
CA SER A 133 -57.80 -25.87 -11.30
C SER A 133 -56.29 -25.65 -11.16
N LEU A 134 -55.46 -26.63 -11.51
CA LEU A 134 -53.99 -26.47 -11.60
C LEU A 134 -53.63 -25.41 -12.64
N MET A 135 -54.28 -25.40 -13.80
CA MET A 135 -53.95 -24.42 -14.84
C MET A 135 -54.27 -23.00 -14.38
N PHE A 136 -55.38 -22.80 -13.68
CA PHE A 136 -55.75 -21.49 -13.12
C PHE A 136 -54.79 -21.07 -12.00
N VAL A 137 -54.39 -22.00 -11.12
CA VAL A 137 -53.40 -21.74 -10.06
C VAL A 137 -52.02 -21.47 -10.66
N CYS A 138 -51.61 -22.19 -11.70
CA CYS A 138 -50.34 -21.94 -12.40
C CYS A 138 -50.32 -20.58 -13.08
N ILE A 139 -51.42 -20.14 -13.69
CA ILE A 139 -51.52 -18.79 -14.26
C ILE A 139 -51.47 -17.74 -13.15
N PHE A 140 -52.15 -17.98 -12.03
CA PHE A 140 -52.15 -17.07 -10.88
C PHE A 140 -50.76 -17.00 -10.23
N VAL A 141 -50.10 -18.14 -10.02
CA VAL A 141 -48.74 -18.24 -9.49
C VAL A 141 -47.73 -17.62 -10.45
N MET A 142 -47.85 -17.82 -11.76
CA MET A 142 -46.99 -17.14 -12.74
C MET A 142 -47.24 -15.64 -12.77
N PHE A 143 -48.48 -15.18 -12.58
CA PHE A 143 -48.79 -13.75 -12.47
C PHE A 143 -48.15 -13.15 -11.21
N PHE A 144 -48.23 -13.83 -10.06
CA PHE A 144 -47.62 -13.37 -8.80
C PHE A 144 -46.11 -13.55 -8.76
N ILE A 145 -45.54 -14.55 -9.41
CA ILE A 145 -44.09 -14.67 -9.62
C ILE A 145 -43.62 -13.57 -10.57
N GLY A 146 -44.37 -13.29 -11.64
CA GLY A 146 -44.10 -12.17 -12.54
C GLY A 146 -44.19 -10.83 -11.83
N LEU A 147 -45.19 -10.64 -10.96
CA LEU A 147 -45.35 -9.45 -10.13
C LEU A 147 -44.23 -9.35 -9.08
N TYR A 148 -43.84 -10.47 -8.46
CA TYR A 148 -42.74 -10.54 -7.50
C TYR A 148 -41.39 -10.28 -8.16
N VAL A 149 -41.17 -10.76 -9.40
CA VAL A 149 -39.97 -10.48 -10.20
C VAL A 149 -40.01 -9.07 -10.78
N PHE A 150 -41.18 -8.46 -10.98
CA PHE A 150 -41.29 -7.06 -11.41
C PHE A 150 -41.07 -6.08 -10.24
N ILE A 151 -41.61 -6.40 -9.05
CA ILE A 151 -41.45 -5.61 -7.82
C ILE A 151 -40.06 -5.82 -7.21
N ASN A 152 -39.53 -7.04 -7.26
CA ASN A 152 -38.19 -7.41 -6.78
C ASN A 152 -37.23 -7.73 -7.92
N GLN A 153 -37.47 -7.17 -9.11
CA GLN A 153 -36.36 -6.97 -10.02
C GLN A 153 -35.41 -6.12 -9.19
N PRO A 154 -34.18 -6.60 -8.87
CA PRO A 154 -33.19 -5.68 -8.38
C PRO A 154 -33.26 -4.56 -9.41
N ASN A 155 -33.37 -3.31 -8.96
CA ASN A 155 -32.88 -2.26 -9.82
C ASN A 155 -31.56 -2.82 -10.29
N GLN A 156 -31.48 -3.14 -11.58
CA GLN A 156 -30.21 -3.01 -12.23
C GLN A 156 -29.93 -1.55 -11.88
N HIS A 157 -29.16 -1.35 -10.81
CA HIS A 157 -28.03 -0.48 -10.92
C HIS A 157 -27.44 -0.93 -12.25
N GLN A 158 -27.91 -0.28 -13.33
CA GLN A 158 -26.99 0.38 -14.20
C GLN A 158 -25.88 0.77 -13.23
N THR A 159 -24.79 0.02 -13.28
CA THR A 159 -23.51 0.66 -13.33
C THR A 159 -23.71 1.70 -14.41
N ASN A 160 -24.28 2.85 -14.02
CA ASN A 160 -24.10 4.08 -14.72
C ASN A 160 -22.59 4.06 -14.83
N PHE A 161 -22.11 3.87 -16.05
CA PHE A 161 -20.81 4.37 -16.42
C PHE A 161 -20.92 5.87 -16.15
N ILE A 162 -20.80 6.24 -14.87
CA ILE A 162 -20.51 7.59 -14.46
C ILE A 162 -19.09 7.72 -14.97
N ASP A 163 -18.95 8.50 -16.05
CA ASP A 163 -17.68 9.03 -16.53
C ASP A 163 -16.67 9.07 -15.37
N ASN A 164 -15.53 8.39 -15.52
CA ASN A 164 -14.43 8.56 -14.56
C ASN A 164 -13.93 9.99 -14.75
N PRO A 165 -14.30 10.95 -13.88
CA PRO A 165 -13.75 12.29 -14.03
C PRO A 165 -12.30 12.18 -13.59
N GLU A 166 -11.37 12.48 -14.49
CA GLU A 166 -9.96 12.59 -14.09
C GLU A 166 -9.83 13.68 -13.02
N PRO A 167 -9.08 13.46 -11.92
CA PRO A 167 -8.83 14.50 -10.95
C PRO A 167 -8.20 15.73 -11.60
N LEU A 168 -8.79 16.89 -11.35
CA LEU A 168 -8.33 18.17 -11.85
C LEU A 168 -7.29 18.74 -10.89
N LYS A 169 -6.09 19.04 -11.40
CA LYS A 169 -5.05 19.69 -10.62
C LYS A 169 -5.48 21.13 -10.27
N GLN A 170 -5.44 21.48 -8.99
CA GLN A 170 -5.87 22.78 -8.45
C GLN A 170 -4.70 23.71 -8.13
N THR A 171 -3.56 23.13 -7.71
CA THR A 171 -2.30 23.83 -7.47
C THR A 171 -1.16 23.23 -8.29
N ASN A 172 -0.14 24.03 -8.58
CA ASN A 172 1.03 23.59 -9.34
C ASN A 172 2.26 24.46 -8.98
N TYR A 173 2.44 24.71 -7.69
CA TYR A 173 3.57 25.47 -7.19
C TYR A 173 4.72 24.53 -6.84
N GLN A 174 5.93 25.06 -6.75
CA GLN A 174 7.07 24.25 -6.35
C GLN A 174 7.05 24.00 -4.84
N GLY A 175 7.21 22.75 -4.40
CA GLY A 175 7.23 22.34 -3.00
C GLY A 175 6.00 21.52 -2.58
N LEU A 176 5.64 21.64 -1.30
CA LEU A 176 4.55 20.86 -0.70
C LEU A 176 3.30 21.72 -0.52
N GLU A 177 2.29 21.55 -1.36
CA GLU A 177 0.92 22.03 -1.13
C GLU A 177 0.07 20.95 -0.44
N THR A 178 -0.19 21.15 0.85
CA THR A 178 -0.85 20.17 1.72
C THR A 178 -1.96 20.83 2.56
N HIS A 179 -2.71 20.01 3.31
CA HIS A 179 -3.80 20.46 4.19
C HIS A 179 -4.84 21.38 3.48
N PRO A 180 -5.49 20.91 2.40
CA PRO A 180 -6.54 21.67 1.75
C PRO A 180 -7.72 21.87 2.70
N ALA A 181 -8.31 23.07 2.67
CA ALA A 181 -9.57 23.39 3.33
C ALA A 181 -10.37 24.35 2.44
N VAL A 182 -11.53 23.91 1.97
CA VAL A 182 -12.40 24.72 1.11
C VAL A 182 -13.34 25.55 1.98
N SER A 183 -13.62 26.79 1.57
CA SER A 183 -14.63 27.65 2.20
C SER A 183 -16.04 27.08 2.03
N HIS A 184 -16.96 27.44 2.93
CA HIS A 184 -18.34 26.95 2.91
C HIS A 184 -19.08 27.40 1.65
N ASP A 185 -18.83 28.63 1.19
CA ASP A 185 -19.35 29.14 -0.10
C ASP A 185 -18.74 28.44 -1.34
N GLY A 186 -17.70 27.64 -1.15
CA GLY A 186 -17.03 26.89 -2.20
C GLY A 186 -16.12 27.72 -3.12
N ASN A 187 -15.90 29.01 -2.83
CA ASN A 187 -15.18 29.93 -3.69
C ASN A 187 -13.69 30.03 -3.40
N TYR A 188 -13.23 29.58 -2.22
CA TYR A 188 -11.85 29.73 -1.79
C TYR A 188 -11.27 28.42 -1.27
N LEU A 189 -9.98 28.21 -1.54
CA LEU A 189 -9.17 27.11 -1.00
C LEU A 189 -8.08 27.69 -0.12
N ALA A 190 -8.14 27.41 1.18
CA ALA A 190 -7.02 27.59 2.08
C ALA A 190 -6.14 26.34 2.06
N PHE A 191 -4.82 26.51 2.06
CA PHE A 191 -3.88 25.39 2.08
C PHE A 191 -2.54 25.79 2.68
N ARG A 192 -1.78 24.79 3.15
CA ARG A 192 -0.40 24.95 3.57
C ARG A 192 0.53 24.78 2.38
N TRP A 193 1.49 25.68 2.23
CA TRP A 193 2.55 25.58 1.22
C TRP A 193 3.94 25.63 1.87
N VAL A 194 4.76 24.61 1.62
CA VAL A 194 6.17 24.56 2.02
C VAL A 194 7.04 24.74 0.78
N GLN A 195 7.78 25.83 0.75
CA GLN A 195 8.80 26.09 -0.27
C GLN A 195 10.16 25.55 0.21
N ASP A 196 11.08 25.27 -0.72
CA ASP A 196 12.42 24.75 -0.39
C ASP A 196 13.09 25.50 0.78
N LYS A 197 13.47 24.75 1.83
CA LYS A 197 14.11 25.22 3.07
C LYS A 197 13.31 26.26 3.88
N LYS A 198 12.04 26.49 3.57
CA LYS A 198 11.16 27.38 4.36
C LYS A 198 10.19 26.58 5.22
N LYS A 199 9.66 27.22 6.25
CA LYS A 199 8.53 26.73 7.05
C LYS A 199 7.25 26.78 6.23
N GLY A 200 6.31 25.88 6.52
CA GLY A 200 4.99 25.89 5.90
C GLY A 200 4.22 27.13 6.30
N GLN A 201 3.60 27.77 5.31
CA GLN A 201 2.76 28.95 5.50
C GLN A 201 1.39 28.71 4.88
N LEU A 202 0.38 29.46 5.33
CA LEU A 202 -0.99 29.33 4.85
C LEU A 202 -1.30 30.34 3.73
N PHE A 203 -1.87 29.84 2.64
CA PHE A 203 -2.29 30.63 1.49
C PHE A 203 -3.77 30.38 1.19
N ILE A 204 -4.43 31.39 0.65
CA ILE A 204 -5.79 31.30 0.10
C ILE A 204 -5.71 31.48 -1.42
N LYS A 205 -6.29 30.54 -2.15
CA LYS A 205 -6.52 30.58 -3.59
C LYS A 205 -8.00 30.83 -3.88
N ASP A 206 -8.29 31.68 -4.85
CA ASP A 206 -9.63 31.83 -5.45
C ASP A 206 -9.89 30.64 -6.40
N LEU A 207 -11.04 29.98 -6.24
CA LEU A 207 -11.47 28.83 -7.03
C LEU A 207 -12.41 29.22 -8.19
N VAL A 208 -12.85 30.48 -8.25
CA VAL A 208 -13.75 31.01 -9.28
C VAL A 208 -12.97 31.77 -10.35
N GLN A 209 -11.90 32.46 -9.97
CA GLN A 209 -11.05 33.27 -10.85
C GLN A 209 -9.59 32.82 -10.80
N ASP A 210 -9.13 32.13 -11.84
CA ASP A 210 -7.78 31.55 -11.90
C ASP A 210 -6.63 32.57 -11.90
N ASP A 211 -6.87 33.80 -12.38
CA ASP A 211 -5.84 34.84 -12.51
C ASP A 211 -5.62 35.65 -11.22
N VAL A 212 -6.33 35.34 -10.14
CA VAL A 212 -6.17 36.03 -8.84
C VAL A 212 -4.93 35.51 -8.12
N PRO A 213 -3.97 36.37 -7.73
CA PRO A 213 -2.80 35.95 -6.97
C PRO A 213 -3.16 35.30 -5.63
N LEU A 214 -2.33 34.34 -5.19
CA LEU A 214 -2.47 33.75 -3.86
C LEU A 214 -2.41 34.83 -2.77
N ARG A 215 -3.33 34.77 -1.82
CA ARG A 215 -3.31 35.58 -0.61
C ARG A 215 -2.56 34.84 0.49
N LEU A 216 -1.40 35.37 0.91
CA LEU A 216 -0.72 34.91 2.12
C LEU A 216 -1.54 35.28 3.36
N LEU A 217 -1.78 34.32 4.26
CA LEU A 217 -2.60 34.52 5.46
C LEU A 217 -1.83 35.24 6.59
N SER A 218 -0.53 34.93 6.72
CA SER A 218 0.34 35.40 7.80
C SER A 218 1.78 35.49 7.31
N THR A 219 2.51 36.51 7.75
CA THR A 219 3.94 36.72 7.44
C THR A 219 4.85 36.23 8.56
N SER A 220 4.35 35.37 9.45
CA SER A 220 5.14 34.85 10.56
C SER A 220 6.29 33.97 10.06
N SER A 221 7.36 33.84 10.87
CA SER A 221 8.47 32.93 10.62
C SER A 221 8.21 31.51 11.12
N PHE A 222 7.01 31.25 11.65
CA PHE A 222 6.64 29.99 12.28
C PHE A 222 6.14 28.96 11.26
N GLU A 223 6.06 27.71 11.69
CA GLU A 223 5.37 26.67 10.93
C GLU A 223 3.86 26.82 11.12
N GLU A 224 3.11 27.00 10.05
CA GLU A 224 1.66 27.17 10.07
C GLU A 224 0.97 26.09 9.22
N ALA A 225 -0.07 25.46 9.76
CA ALA A 225 -0.69 24.28 9.16
C ALA A 225 -2.17 24.11 9.52
N SER A 226 -2.81 23.13 8.88
CA SER A 226 -4.17 22.66 9.18
C SER A 226 -5.20 23.79 9.21
N PRO A 227 -5.37 24.57 8.12
CA PRO A 227 -6.40 25.61 8.08
C PRO A 227 -7.79 24.97 8.12
N THR A 228 -8.75 25.64 8.77
CA THR A 228 -10.18 25.30 8.74
C THR A 228 -10.99 26.60 8.77
N TRP A 229 -12.02 26.69 7.91
CA TRP A 229 -12.82 27.90 7.75
C TRP A 229 -13.89 28.01 8.84
N SER A 230 -14.19 29.24 9.28
CA SER A 230 -15.41 29.49 10.04
C SER A 230 -16.64 29.29 9.13
N PRO A 231 -17.82 28.89 9.66
CA PRO A 231 -19.05 28.65 8.87
C PRO A 231 -19.56 29.84 8.04
N ASN A 232 -19.08 31.04 8.35
CA ASN A 232 -19.42 32.28 7.65
C ASN A 232 -18.28 32.80 6.73
N ASP A 233 -17.24 32.01 6.52
CA ASP A 233 -16.06 32.28 5.68
C ASP A 233 -15.27 33.57 5.99
N ASN A 234 -15.52 34.19 7.15
CA ASN A 234 -14.84 35.43 7.57
C ASN A 234 -13.58 35.20 8.40
N SER A 235 -13.33 33.97 8.85
CA SER A 235 -12.18 33.61 9.68
C SER A 235 -11.63 32.24 9.33
N ILE A 236 -10.36 32.01 9.65
CA ILE A 236 -9.69 30.71 9.53
C ILE A 236 -9.06 30.36 10.88
N ALA A 237 -9.38 29.19 11.41
CA ALA A 237 -8.61 28.60 12.51
C ALA A 237 -7.47 27.76 11.94
N TYR A 238 -6.34 27.74 12.65
CA TYR A 238 -5.14 27.03 12.19
C TYR A 238 -4.19 26.72 13.35
N ILE A 239 -3.20 25.86 13.08
CA ILE A 239 -2.12 25.54 14.00
C ILE A 239 -0.89 26.37 13.64
N ARG A 240 -0.26 26.98 14.65
CA ARG A 240 1.08 27.58 14.57
C ARG A 240 2.03 26.79 15.48
N TYR A 241 3.23 26.50 15.01
CA TYR A 241 4.19 25.64 15.70
C TYR A 241 5.63 26.18 15.60
N GLU A 242 6.36 26.08 16.71
CA GLU A 242 7.78 26.38 16.86
C GLU A 242 8.62 25.10 17.04
N GLU A 243 9.86 25.08 16.54
CA GLU A 243 10.73 23.87 16.59
C GLU A 243 11.08 23.41 18.01
N ASP A 244 10.98 24.29 19.01
CA ASP A 244 11.22 23.98 20.42
C ASP A 244 10.04 23.27 21.11
N GLY A 245 8.90 23.13 20.42
CA GLY A 245 7.76 22.35 20.87
C GLY A 245 6.50 23.17 21.14
N ASP A 246 6.56 24.49 21.06
CA ASP A 246 5.38 25.34 21.29
C ASP A 246 4.39 25.25 20.14
N CYS A 247 3.20 24.72 20.43
CA CYS A 247 2.08 24.59 19.50
C CYS A 247 0.91 25.44 19.94
N GLU A 248 0.33 26.19 19.02
CA GLU A 248 -0.75 27.14 19.28
C GLU A 248 -1.93 26.93 18.33
N ILE A 249 -3.14 27.03 18.88
CA ILE A 249 -4.38 27.15 18.12
C ILE A 249 -4.67 28.64 17.93
N ARG A 250 -4.83 29.03 16.67
CA ARG A 250 -4.99 30.42 16.25
C ARG A 250 -6.25 30.63 15.45
N VAL A 251 -6.81 31.83 15.53
CA VAL A 251 -7.92 32.27 14.68
C VAL A 251 -7.53 33.58 13.99
N LYS A 252 -7.56 33.56 12.67
CA LYS A 252 -7.31 34.72 11.82
C LYS A 252 -8.62 35.26 11.27
N HIS A 253 -8.96 36.50 11.62
CA HIS A 253 -10.08 37.21 11.01
C HIS A 253 -9.65 37.84 9.68
N LEU A 254 -10.32 37.46 8.58
CA LEU A 254 -9.86 37.77 7.24
C LEU A 254 -10.12 39.23 6.82
N VAL A 255 -11.13 39.89 7.40
CA VAL A 255 -11.48 41.28 7.10
C VAL A 255 -10.63 42.26 7.93
N THR A 256 -10.52 42.03 9.23
CA THR A 256 -9.78 42.90 10.16
C THR A 256 -8.29 42.61 10.21
N ASN A 257 -7.86 41.47 9.64
CA ASN A 257 -6.50 40.94 9.72
C ASN A 257 -6.01 40.64 11.15
N GLN A 258 -6.93 40.57 12.12
CA GLN A 258 -6.64 40.24 13.52
C GLN A 258 -6.30 38.75 13.65
N ASP A 259 -5.25 38.44 14.41
CA ASP A 259 -4.75 37.08 14.65
C ASP A 259 -4.74 36.80 16.16
N GLU A 260 -5.60 35.89 16.62
CA GLU A 260 -5.89 35.65 18.03
C GLU A 260 -5.32 34.33 18.54
N LEU A 261 -4.84 34.32 19.80
CA LEU A 261 -4.53 33.07 20.52
C LEU A 261 -5.81 32.48 21.07
N ILE A 262 -6.10 31.24 20.71
CA ILE A 262 -7.21 30.50 21.28
C ILE A 262 -6.71 29.63 22.43
N ASP A 263 -5.66 28.84 22.18
CA ASP A 263 -5.09 27.93 23.17
C ASP A 263 -3.66 27.52 22.77
N SER A 264 -2.88 27.02 23.73
CA SER A 264 -1.50 26.53 23.54
C SER A 264 -1.34 25.08 23.98
N GLY A 265 -0.27 24.41 23.55
CA GLY A 265 0.00 23.00 23.88
C GLY A 265 -0.78 22.02 23.02
N CYS A 266 -1.13 22.39 21.78
CA CYS A 266 -1.65 21.46 20.79
C CYS A 266 -0.59 20.46 20.31
N ILE A 267 -0.99 19.53 19.47
CA ILE A 267 -0.07 18.65 18.75
C ILE A 267 -0.11 18.96 17.26
N TYR A 268 1.08 19.17 16.72
CA TYR A 268 1.30 19.32 15.29
C TYR A 268 1.82 18.01 14.68
N ASN A 269 1.27 17.64 13.53
CA ASN A 269 1.77 16.56 12.68
C ASN A 269 1.66 16.99 11.21
N ALA A 270 2.79 17.04 10.51
CA ALA A 270 2.86 17.52 9.14
C ALA A 270 2.02 16.72 8.11
N ASN A 271 1.55 15.53 8.47
CA ASN A 271 0.76 14.65 7.60
C ASN A 271 -0.72 14.54 8.00
N ARG A 272 -1.21 15.37 8.94
CA ARG A 272 -2.55 15.24 9.51
C ARG A 272 -3.20 16.61 9.74
N ILE A 273 -4.52 16.68 9.50
CA ILE A 273 -5.35 17.83 9.88
C ILE A 273 -5.96 17.50 11.25
N ALA A 274 -5.50 18.20 12.29
CA ALA A 274 -5.85 17.93 13.68
C ALA A 274 -6.62 19.09 14.35
N ILE A 275 -7.32 19.89 13.55
CA ILE A 275 -8.19 20.98 13.97
C ILE A 275 -9.39 21.06 13.03
N ASN A 276 -10.58 21.35 13.58
CA ASN A 276 -11.80 21.56 12.80
C ASN A 276 -12.74 22.55 13.49
N TRP A 277 -13.30 23.48 12.71
CA TRP A 277 -14.31 24.42 13.20
C TRP A 277 -15.70 23.79 13.10
N ALA A 278 -16.47 23.81 14.18
CA ALA A 278 -17.82 23.27 14.19
C ALA A 278 -18.77 24.09 13.30
N PRO A 279 -19.76 23.46 12.64
CA PRO A 279 -20.79 24.16 11.85
C PRO A 279 -21.62 25.19 12.62
N ASP A 280 -21.62 25.16 13.96
CA ASP A 280 -22.32 26.15 14.79
C ASP A 280 -21.59 27.50 14.89
N GLY A 281 -20.32 27.55 14.48
CA GLY A 281 -19.48 28.74 14.48
C GLY A 281 -18.88 29.13 15.84
N ASP A 282 -19.26 28.45 16.93
CA ASP A 282 -18.82 28.78 18.29
C ASP A 282 -17.79 27.78 18.84
N HIS A 283 -17.66 26.59 18.25
CA HIS A 283 -16.73 25.56 18.74
C HIS A 283 -15.60 25.25 17.77
N ILE A 284 -14.41 24.98 18.32
CA ILE A 284 -13.23 24.50 17.58
C ILE A 284 -12.70 23.26 18.29
N ALA A 285 -12.59 22.14 17.56
CA ALA A 285 -11.98 20.91 18.06
C ALA A 285 -10.53 20.81 17.60
N TYR A 286 -9.65 20.30 18.47
CA TYR A 286 -8.22 20.11 18.20
C TYR A 286 -7.59 19.09 19.14
N THR A 287 -6.40 18.60 18.82
CA THR A 287 -5.73 17.56 19.62
C THR A 287 -4.64 18.13 20.53
N LYS A 288 -4.54 17.61 21.77
CA LYS A 288 -3.49 17.96 22.76
C LYS A 288 -2.92 16.72 23.42
N MET A 289 -1.68 16.82 23.89
CA MET A 289 -1.06 15.78 24.71
C MET A 289 -1.65 15.78 26.12
N VAL A 290 -2.01 14.60 26.61
CA VAL A 290 -2.49 14.37 27.98
C VAL A 290 -1.74 13.16 28.53
N ASN A 291 -0.78 13.40 29.42
CA ASN A 291 0.18 12.40 29.89
C ASN A 291 0.96 11.79 28.70
N ASP A 292 0.82 10.48 28.47
CA ASP A 292 1.47 9.72 27.38
C ASP A 292 0.53 9.47 26.18
N SER A 293 -0.61 10.14 26.11
CA SER A 293 -1.63 9.96 25.06
C SER A 293 -1.97 11.30 24.39
N VAL A 294 -2.63 11.27 23.23
CA VAL A 294 -3.12 12.49 22.56
C VAL A 294 -4.64 12.43 22.50
N ALA A 295 -5.30 13.39 23.13
CA ALA A 295 -6.75 13.47 23.22
C ALA A 295 -7.30 14.68 22.43
N THR A 296 -8.57 14.61 22.10
CA THR A 296 -9.32 15.67 21.42
C THR A 296 -9.96 16.60 22.46
N PHE A 297 -9.78 17.89 22.26
CA PHE A 297 -10.33 18.99 23.05
C PHE A 297 -11.21 19.87 22.17
N GLU A 298 -12.09 20.61 22.82
CA GLU A 298 -12.99 21.60 22.25
C GLU A 298 -12.79 22.93 22.97
N TYR A 299 -12.68 24.00 22.21
CA TYR A 299 -12.71 25.38 22.71
C TYR A 299 -14.02 26.04 22.28
N ASN A 300 -14.72 26.65 23.22
CA ASN A 300 -15.91 27.47 22.93
C ASN A 300 -15.52 28.96 22.86
N LEU A 301 -15.73 29.59 21.70
CA LEU A 301 -15.31 30.96 21.38
C LEU A 301 -16.04 32.03 22.19
N THR A 302 -17.33 31.82 22.48
CA THR A 302 -18.14 32.76 23.26
C THR A 302 -17.78 32.76 24.74
N THR A 303 -17.68 31.58 25.34
CA THR A 303 -17.44 31.39 26.79
C THR A 303 -15.97 31.31 27.16
N LYS A 304 -15.09 31.07 26.17
CA LYS A 304 -13.64 30.86 26.33
C LYS A 304 -13.27 29.65 27.17
N ASN A 305 -14.18 28.68 27.28
CA ASN A 305 -13.96 27.46 28.03
C ASN A 305 -13.38 26.35 27.14
N ILE A 306 -12.53 25.53 27.74
CA ILE A 306 -11.94 24.34 27.11
C ILE A 306 -12.53 23.09 27.76
N LYS A 307 -12.90 22.10 26.93
CA LYS A 307 -13.44 20.82 27.34
C LYS A 307 -12.73 19.67 26.61
N GLN A 308 -12.35 18.62 27.32
CA GLN A 308 -11.86 17.39 26.70
C GLN A 308 -13.04 16.57 26.17
N LEU A 309 -12.99 16.14 24.90
CA LEU A 309 -14.04 15.39 24.22
C LEU A 309 -13.77 13.87 24.18
N SER A 310 -12.50 13.46 24.13
CA SER A 310 -12.12 12.05 24.02
C SER A 310 -11.18 11.61 25.14
N PHE A 311 -11.16 10.31 25.43
CA PHE A 311 -10.40 9.73 26.55
C PHE A 311 -9.59 8.50 26.09
N PRO A 312 -8.55 8.70 25.26
CA PRO A 312 -7.71 7.62 24.75
C PRO A 312 -6.97 6.87 25.86
N LYS A 313 -6.70 5.59 25.64
CA LYS A 313 -5.87 4.77 26.55
C LYS A 313 -4.40 5.15 26.42
N GLN A 314 -3.56 4.57 27.28
CA GLN A 314 -2.12 4.81 27.26
C GLN A 314 -1.52 4.50 25.88
N ASN A 315 -0.74 5.43 25.34
CA ASN A 315 -0.11 5.39 24.00
C ASN A 315 -1.08 5.48 22.80
N GLU A 316 -2.39 5.59 23.01
CA GLU A 316 -3.32 5.92 21.93
C GLU A 316 -3.26 7.43 21.63
N ARG A 317 -3.36 7.77 20.35
CA ARG A 317 -3.25 9.15 19.87
C ARG A 317 -4.38 9.48 18.91
N ASP A 318 -5.21 10.44 19.27
CA ASP A 318 -6.12 11.09 18.34
C ASP A 318 -5.30 12.01 17.42
N VAL A 319 -5.44 11.82 16.10
CA VAL A 319 -4.58 12.49 15.11
C VAL A 319 -5.35 13.26 14.04
N ALA A 320 -6.67 13.13 14.00
CA ALA A 320 -7.56 13.94 13.17
C ALA A 320 -8.93 14.03 13.83
N VAL A 321 -9.64 15.14 13.63
CA VAL A 321 -10.99 15.35 14.15
C VAL A 321 -11.80 16.20 13.17
N VAL A 322 -13.09 15.86 12.99
CA VAL A 322 -14.07 16.66 12.24
C VAL A 322 -15.43 16.63 12.94
N TYR A 323 -16.17 17.73 12.90
CA TYR A 323 -17.53 17.81 13.42
C TYR A 323 -18.55 17.23 12.44
N SER A 324 -19.68 16.80 13.00
CA SER A 324 -20.90 16.46 12.27
C SER A 324 -21.74 17.71 11.95
N LYS A 325 -22.71 17.57 11.03
CA LYS A 325 -23.61 18.64 10.55
C LYS A 325 -24.23 19.50 11.66
N ASN A 326 -24.60 18.87 12.78
CA ASN A 326 -25.33 19.52 13.86
C ASN A 326 -24.44 19.93 15.04
N SER A 327 -23.10 19.81 14.89
CA SER A 327 -22.11 20.07 15.95
C SER A 327 -22.28 19.21 17.21
N LYS A 328 -23.03 18.12 17.16
CA LYS A 328 -23.29 17.25 18.34
C LYS A 328 -22.41 16.02 18.40
N GLN A 329 -21.83 15.63 17.27
CA GLN A 329 -20.92 14.50 17.16
C GLN A 329 -19.61 14.95 16.53
N ILE A 330 -18.54 14.23 16.86
CA ILE A 330 -17.26 14.33 16.18
C ILE A 330 -16.88 12.96 15.61
N ALA A 331 -16.24 12.95 14.45
CA ALA A 331 -15.48 11.80 13.98
C ALA A 331 -13.99 12.09 14.20
N LEU A 332 -13.24 11.08 14.62
CA LEU A 332 -11.80 11.19 14.82
C LEU A 332 -11.05 9.97 14.32
N ILE A 333 -9.79 10.17 13.95
CA ILE A 333 -8.85 9.07 13.74
C ILE A 333 -8.03 8.89 15.01
N ARG A 334 -8.06 7.68 15.57
CA ARG A 334 -7.21 7.27 16.69
C ARG A 334 -6.22 6.22 16.22
N GLU A 335 -4.94 6.41 16.51
CA GLU A 335 -3.88 5.45 16.19
C GLU A 335 -3.10 5.01 17.43
N ASP A 336 -2.61 3.77 17.38
CA ASP A 336 -1.53 3.28 18.23
C ASP A 336 -0.31 2.93 17.35
N TYR A 337 0.72 2.30 17.93
CA TYR A 337 1.94 1.94 17.19
C TYR A 337 1.74 0.93 16.05
N GLN A 338 0.56 0.30 15.92
CA GLN A 338 0.30 -0.78 14.96
C GLN A 338 -0.92 -0.53 14.07
N ILE A 339 -1.97 0.09 14.60
CA ILE A 339 -3.26 0.23 13.92
C ILE A 339 -3.88 1.62 14.11
N ALA A 340 -4.75 1.98 13.18
CA ALA A 340 -5.59 3.17 13.19
C ALA A 340 -7.07 2.77 13.12
N GLN A 341 -7.90 3.57 13.79
CA GLN A 341 -9.34 3.42 13.91
C GLN A 341 -10.05 4.74 13.55
N LEU A 342 -11.22 4.64 12.91
CA LEU A 342 -12.15 5.74 12.76
C LEU A 342 -13.24 5.60 13.83
N ILE A 343 -13.38 6.60 14.68
CA ILE A 343 -14.30 6.59 15.82
C ILE A 343 -15.23 7.79 15.69
N VAL A 344 -16.52 7.59 15.96
CA VAL A 344 -17.50 8.67 16.14
C VAL A 344 -17.84 8.77 17.62
N ILE A 345 -17.78 9.98 18.17
CA ILE A 345 -18.14 10.30 19.55
C ILE A 345 -19.40 11.15 19.54
N ASP A 346 -20.39 10.76 20.34
CA ASP A 346 -21.65 11.51 20.47
C ASP A 346 -21.59 12.63 21.55
N GLU A 347 -22.68 13.40 21.67
CA GLU A 347 -22.80 14.52 22.63
C GLU A 347 -22.65 14.09 24.11
N LYS A 348 -22.81 12.80 24.41
CA LYS A 348 -22.67 12.21 25.75
C LYS A 348 -21.27 11.62 25.98
N GLY A 349 -20.40 11.64 24.97
CA GLY A 349 -19.08 11.05 25.01
C GLY A 349 -19.04 9.55 24.72
N ALA A 350 -20.12 8.96 24.18
CA ALA A 350 -20.12 7.55 23.80
C ALA A 350 -19.38 7.36 22.48
N GLU A 351 -18.37 6.48 22.49
CA GLU A 351 -17.55 6.16 21.31
C GLU A 351 -18.14 4.99 20.51
N SER A 352 -18.25 5.15 19.20
CA SER A 352 -18.65 4.13 18.22
C SER A 352 -17.53 3.93 17.20
N ILE A 353 -16.96 2.72 17.14
CA ILE A 353 -15.91 2.40 16.16
C ILE A 353 -16.56 2.12 14.81
N ILE A 354 -16.24 2.95 13.81
CA ILE A 354 -16.79 2.87 12.45
C ILE A 354 -15.87 2.07 11.53
N LEU A 355 -14.55 2.19 11.73
CA LEU A 355 -13.52 1.43 11.02
C LEU A 355 -12.43 1.02 12.01
N ASP A 356 -12.05 -0.25 11.99
CA ASP A 356 -11.07 -0.83 12.93
C ASP A 356 -9.94 -1.56 12.20
N ASN A 357 -8.83 -1.76 12.90
CA ASN A 357 -7.69 -2.60 12.51
C ASN A 357 -7.10 -2.23 11.13
N GLN A 358 -6.99 -0.93 10.86
CA GLN A 358 -6.35 -0.43 9.64
C GLN A 358 -4.89 -0.12 9.90
N ILE A 359 -4.00 -0.44 8.96
CA ILE A 359 -2.57 -0.12 9.08
C ILE A 359 -2.36 1.40 9.04
N SER A 360 -3.21 2.13 8.32
CA SER A 360 -3.13 3.59 8.22
C SER A 360 -4.45 4.18 7.72
N ILE A 361 -4.92 5.22 8.43
CA ILE A 361 -5.98 6.13 7.98
C ILE A 361 -5.35 7.54 7.95
N ILE A 362 -5.53 8.28 6.86
CA ILE A 362 -4.83 9.55 6.62
C ILE A 362 -5.81 10.73 6.57
N GLY A 363 -6.66 10.77 5.54
CA GLY A 363 -7.68 11.80 5.38
C GLY A 363 -8.96 11.47 6.16
N LEU A 364 -9.58 12.51 6.69
CA LEU A 364 -10.89 12.48 7.34
C LEU A 364 -11.63 13.78 6.98
N GLU A 365 -12.87 13.67 6.52
CA GLU A 365 -13.75 14.80 6.23
C GLU A 365 -15.21 14.37 6.42
N TRP A 366 -16.07 15.29 6.84
CA TRP A 366 -17.51 15.05 6.97
C TRP A 366 -18.27 15.93 5.98
N ASP A 367 -18.99 15.32 5.04
CA ASP A 367 -19.97 16.02 4.19
C ASP A 367 -21.24 16.25 5.01
N HIS A 368 -21.41 17.49 5.48
CA HIS A 368 -22.51 17.92 6.33
C HIS A 368 -23.82 17.92 5.55
N ASP A 369 -23.81 18.17 4.24
CA ASP A 369 -25.02 18.16 3.42
C ASP A 369 -25.65 16.77 3.34
N ARG A 370 -24.83 15.74 3.11
CA ARG A 370 -25.27 14.35 2.90
C ARG A 370 -25.15 13.46 4.12
N ASN A 371 -24.54 13.97 5.19
CA ASN A 371 -24.21 13.23 6.39
C ASN A 371 -23.36 11.97 6.08
N GLU A 372 -22.29 12.17 5.31
CA GLU A 372 -21.35 11.13 4.88
C GLU A 372 -19.94 11.44 5.38
N ILE A 373 -19.22 10.44 5.88
CA ILE A 373 -17.82 10.57 6.28
C ILE A 373 -16.93 10.05 5.15
N TYR A 374 -16.03 10.90 4.67
CA TYR A 374 -14.98 10.51 3.71
C TYR A 374 -13.69 10.22 4.48
N THR A 375 -13.04 9.12 4.13
CA THR A 375 -11.75 8.79 4.72
C THR A 375 -10.86 8.05 3.74
N SER A 376 -9.54 8.22 3.87
CA SER A 376 -8.56 7.51 3.04
C SER A 376 -7.76 6.50 3.86
N TYR A 377 -7.74 5.24 3.43
CA TYR A 377 -6.96 4.19 4.09
C TYR A 377 -6.40 3.17 3.10
N LEU A 378 -5.44 2.37 3.57
CA LEU A 378 -4.73 1.37 2.76
C LEU A 378 -5.58 0.09 2.60
N LYS A 379 -5.90 -0.28 1.36
CA LYS A 379 -6.53 -1.57 1.03
C LYS A 379 -5.87 -2.17 -0.20
N SER A 380 -5.49 -3.46 -0.13
CA SER A 380 -4.82 -4.17 -1.23
C SER A 380 -3.56 -3.46 -1.76
N ALA A 381 -2.74 -2.90 -0.87
CA ALA A 381 -1.52 -2.14 -1.16
C ALA A 381 -1.68 -0.76 -1.84
N GLU A 382 -2.92 -0.23 -1.92
CA GLU A 382 -3.18 1.12 -2.42
C GLU A 382 -3.97 1.95 -1.41
N HIS A 383 -3.59 3.23 -1.24
CA HIS A 383 -4.44 4.19 -0.51
C HIS A 383 -5.56 4.66 -1.42
N ARG A 384 -6.80 4.52 -0.93
CA ARG A 384 -8.03 4.87 -1.64
C ARG A 384 -8.94 5.67 -0.72
N ILE A 385 -9.87 6.41 -1.31
CA ILE A 385 -10.92 7.12 -0.57
C ILE A 385 -12.17 6.24 -0.50
N TYR A 386 -12.73 6.13 0.70
CA TYR A 386 -14.00 5.50 0.98
C TYR A 386 -14.93 6.54 1.56
N LYS A 387 -16.23 6.39 1.28
CA LYS A 387 -17.27 7.15 1.95
C LYS A 387 -18.15 6.22 2.77
N TYR A 388 -18.53 6.68 3.95
CA TYR A 388 -19.41 6.01 4.89
C TYR A 388 -20.66 6.84 5.09
N ASN A 389 -21.83 6.28 4.77
CA ASN A 389 -23.10 6.94 5.02
C ASN A 389 -23.52 6.67 6.48
N VAL A 390 -23.66 7.74 7.27
CA VAL A 390 -23.88 7.63 8.72
C VAL A 390 -25.27 7.06 9.05
N GLU A 391 -26.27 7.32 8.21
CA GLU A 391 -27.65 6.86 8.42
C GLU A 391 -27.84 5.38 8.08
N SER A 392 -27.38 4.96 6.90
CA SER A 392 -27.50 3.59 6.41
C SER A 392 -26.39 2.66 6.91
N GLN A 393 -25.33 3.23 7.50
CA GLN A 393 -24.12 2.54 7.95
C GLN A 393 -23.41 1.75 6.83
N GLN A 394 -23.52 2.24 5.59
CA GLN A 394 -22.94 1.59 4.42
C GLN A 394 -21.67 2.27 3.95
N TRP A 395 -20.71 1.44 3.53
CA TRP A 395 -19.46 1.86 2.91
C TRP A 395 -19.57 1.81 1.39
N LEU A 396 -19.08 2.85 0.72
CA LEU A 396 -18.89 2.88 -0.72
C LEU A 396 -17.43 3.25 -1.04
N ASP A 397 -16.85 2.50 -1.98
CA ASP A 397 -15.51 2.76 -2.49
C ASP A 397 -15.55 3.87 -3.55
N VAL A 398 -14.77 4.94 -3.34
CA VAL A 398 -14.60 6.06 -4.28
C VAL A 398 -13.34 5.80 -5.12
N ASN A 399 -13.21 4.57 -5.67
CA ASN A 399 -12.08 3.94 -6.37
C ASN A 399 -11.36 4.76 -7.47
N LYS A 400 -11.85 5.95 -7.79
CA LYS A 400 -11.36 6.83 -8.86
C LYS A 400 -10.17 7.69 -8.42
N ILE A 401 -9.74 7.60 -7.15
CA ILE A 401 -8.76 8.52 -6.54
C ILE A 401 -7.58 7.74 -5.96
N ALA A 402 -6.47 7.70 -6.70
CA ALA A 402 -5.27 6.94 -6.31
C ALA A 402 -4.26 7.81 -5.53
N LYS A 403 -3.83 7.30 -4.37
CA LYS A 403 -2.83 7.92 -3.47
C LYS A 403 -3.24 9.30 -2.89
N PRO A 404 -4.48 9.47 -2.39
CA PRO A 404 -4.86 10.67 -1.66
C PRO A 404 -4.19 10.69 -0.28
N ALA A 405 -3.98 11.90 0.25
CA ALA A 405 -3.58 12.10 1.64
C ALA A 405 -4.64 12.92 2.39
N ASN A 406 -4.36 14.19 2.68
CA ASN A 406 -5.35 15.09 3.28
C ASN A 406 -6.50 15.33 2.29
N ILE A 407 -7.73 15.44 2.81
CA ILE A 407 -8.95 15.59 2.00
C ILE A 407 -9.80 16.74 2.55
N SER A 408 -10.57 17.39 1.68
CA SER A 408 -11.57 18.40 2.07
C SER A 408 -12.74 18.44 1.09
N MET A 409 -13.96 18.65 1.59
CA MET A 409 -15.18 18.66 0.77
C MET A 409 -15.59 20.08 0.41
N ASN A 410 -15.83 20.33 -0.88
CA ASN A 410 -16.58 21.49 -1.34
C ASN A 410 -18.06 21.08 -1.45
N GLU A 411 -18.82 21.36 -0.40
CA GLU A 411 -20.22 20.94 -0.28
C GLU A 411 -21.12 21.60 -1.35
N ALA A 412 -20.85 22.88 -1.65
CA ALA A 412 -21.57 23.66 -2.65
C ALA A 412 -21.51 23.04 -4.06
N THR A 413 -20.43 22.35 -4.41
CA THR A 413 -20.21 21.76 -5.75
C THR A 413 -20.19 20.24 -5.77
N GLY A 414 -20.05 19.60 -4.61
CA GLY A 414 -19.83 18.16 -4.48
C GLY A 414 -18.46 17.69 -5.01
N GLN A 415 -17.45 18.57 -4.94
CA GLN A 415 -16.08 18.25 -5.30
C GLN A 415 -15.25 17.91 -4.06
N LEU A 416 -14.54 16.80 -4.11
CA LEU A 416 -13.59 16.41 -3.07
C LEU A 416 -12.19 16.87 -3.48
N PHE A 417 -11.59 17.72 -2.65
CA PHE A 417 -10.21 18.17 -2.76
C PHE A 417 -9.31 17.20 -1.99
N PHE A 418 -8.13 16.93 -2.53
CA PHE A 418 -7.16 16.05 -1.86
C PHE A 418 -5.72 16.38 -2.26
N THR A 419 -4.80 16.15 -1.32
CA THR A 419 -3.36 16.25 -1.57
C THR A 419 -2.83 14.96 -2.20
N ARG A 420 -1.95 15.08 -3.19
CA ARG A 420 -1.21 13.96 -3.78
C ARG A 420 0.28 14.20 -3.68
N TYR A 421 0.95 13.42 -2.82
CA TYR A 421 2.40 13.47 -2.70
C TYR A 421 3.07 12.89 -3.95
N SER A 422 4.00 13.66 -4.47
CA SER A 422 4.92 13.32 -5.54
C SER A 422 6.30 13.16 -4.89
N THR A 423 6.66 11.94 -4.48
CA THR A 423 8.07 11.62 -4.28
C THR A 423 8.66 11.38 -5.65
N GLN A 424 9.37 12.36 -6.19
CA GLN A 424 10.10 12.20 -7.44
C GLN A 424 11.50 11.68 -7.10
N GLU A 425 11.91 10.59 -7.72
CA GLU A 425 13.34 10.30 -7.86
C GLU A 425 13.79 10.77 -9.23
N TYR A 426 15.03 11.22 -9.30
CA TYR A 426 15.68 11.58 -10.54
C TYR A 426 17.09 11.01 -10.54
N ILE A 427 17.65 10.91 -11.74
CA ILE A 427 18.96 10.32 -11.97
C ILE A 427 19.88 11.44 -12.45
N ILE A 428 21.08 11.51 -11.91
CA ILE A 428 22.14 12.39 -12.43
C ILE A 428 23.35 11.56 -12.84
N ARG A 429 24.04 12.00 -13.90
CA ARG A 429 25.43 11.68 -14.17
C ARG A 429 26.28 12.77 -13.54
N LYS A 430 27.26 12.39 -12.72
CA LYS A 430 28.08 13.32 -11.93
C LYS A 430 29.55 13.03 -12.14
N SER A 431 30.36 14.07 -12.31
CA SER A 431 31.82 13.97 -12.36
C SER A 431 32.38 13.57 -11.00
N ILE A 432 33.33 12.65 -10.97
CA ILE A 432 34.06 12.18 -9.79
C ILE A 432 34.99 13.28 -9.26
N GLU A 433 35.76 13.94 -10.12
CA GLU A 433 36.76 14.93 -9.69
C GLU A 433 36.18 16.33 -9.49
N HIS A 434 35.34 16.79 -10.43
CA HIS A 434 34.89 18.19 -10.47
C HIS A 434 33.62 18.44 -9.64
N ASN A 435 33.00 17.39 -9.09
CA ASN A 435 31.74 17.45 -8.33
C ASN A 435 30.58 18.12 -9.12
N GLU A 436 30.68 18.20 -10.44
CA GLU A 436 29.68 18.78 -11.32
C GLU A 436 28.64 17.76 -11.78
N VAL A 437 27.40 18.22 -12.02
CA VAL A 437 26.36 17.42 -12.66
C VAL A 437 26.52 17.54 -14.17
N ILE A 438 26.87 16.43 -14.83
CA ILE A 438 27.12 16.36 -16.28
C ILE A 438 25.79 16.29 -17.03
N SER A 439 24.85 15.47 -16.56
CA SER A 439 23.53 15.35 -17.15
C SER A 439 22.49 14.86 -16.13
N THR A 440 21.22 15.11 -16.43
CA THR A 440 20.08 14.75 -15.58
C THR A 440 19.02 14.02 -16.38
N VAL A 441 18.51 12.92 -15.83
CA VAL A 441 17.26 12.27 -16.26
C VAL A 441 16.21 12.55 -15.19
N SER A 442 15.24 13.38 -15.54
CA SER A 442 14.10 13.71 -14.68
C SER A 442 12.81 13.79 -15.48
N SER A 443 11.70 13.67 -14.77
CA SER A 443 10.34 13.84 -15.24
C SER A 443 9.46 14.20 -14.04
N SER A 444 8.18 14.48 -14.28
CA SER A 444 7.17 14.64 -13.20
C SER A 444 6.80 13.30 -12.52
N SER A 445 7.67 12.30 -12.62
CA SER A 445 7.44 10.92 -12.21
C SER A 445 8.71 10.35 -11.58
N ARG A 446 8.67 9.09 -11.15
CA ARG A 446 9.79 8.45 -10.45
C ARG A 446 10.75 7.85 -11.46
N ASP A 447 11.94 8.42 -11.57
CA ASP A 447 13.01 7.94 -12.45
C ASP A 447 14.14 7.36 -11.60
N MET A 448 14.42 6.06 -11.76
CA MET A 448 15.26 5.32 -10.82
C MET A 448 16.21 4.34 -11.50
N PHE A 449 17.33 4.06 -10.80
CA PHE A 449 18.21 2.91 -11.06
C PHE A 449 18.77 2.89 -12.49
N GLY A 450 19.37 4.02 -12.87
CA GLY A 450 19.99 4.20 -14.18
C GLY A 450 21.22 3.32 -14.40
N SER A 451 21.42 2.86 -15.63
CA SER A 451 22.60 2.17 -16.12
C SER A 451 23.01 2.79 -17.45
N TYR A 452 24.32 2.99 -17.66
CA TYR A 452 24.87 3.67 -18.84
C TYR A 452 25.33 2.67 -19.90
N SER A 453 25.14 3.02 -21.17
CA SER A 453 25.73 2.30 -22.30
C SER A 453 26.98 3.02 -22.79
N PRO A 454 28.17 2.38 -22.77
CA PRO A 454 29.37 2.99 -23.33
C PRO A 454 29.38 3.03 -24.86
N ILE A 455 28.43 2.36 -25.52
CA ILE A 455 28.39 2.22 -26.98
C ILE A 455 27.64 3.37 -27.66
N ASN A 456 26.56 3.84 -27.03
CA ASN A 456 25.68 4.87 -27.60
C ASN A 456 25.41 6.03 -26.64
N GLU A 457 26.10 6.06 -25.49
CA GLU A 457 26.00 7.11 -24.47
C GLU A 457 24.60 7.30 -23.86
N HIS A 458 23.72 6.32 -24.04
CA HIS A 458 22.37 6.35 -23.49
C HIS A 458 22.32 5.84 -22.04
N ILE A 459 21.28 6.26 -21.32
CA ILE A 459 20.97 5.77 -19.97
C ILE A 459 19.68 4.95 -20.04
N ILE A 460 19.72 3.66 -19.68
CA ILE A 460 18.51 2.88 -19.40
C ILE A 460 18.13 3.02 -17.94
N PHE A 461 16.84 3.12 -17.64
CA PHE A 461 16.36 3.37 -16.30
C PHE A 461 14.92 2.87 -16.13
N LEU A 462 14.47 2.80 -14.89
CA LEU A 462 13.10 2.48 -14.53
C LEU A 462 12.29 3.77 -14.37
N SER A 463 11.10 3.84 -14.97
CA SER A 463 10.20 4.98 -14.78
C SER A 463 8.73 4.60 -14.76
N ASN A 464 7.96 5.28 -13.91
CA ASN A 464 6.50 5.16 -13.87
C ASN A 464 5.74 6.27 -14.61
N ARG A 465 6.43 7.02 -15.47
CA ARG A 465 5.87 8.17 -16.21
C ARG A 465 4.71 7.86 -17.16
N ALA A 466 4.50 6.60 -17.53
CA ALA A 466 3.36 6.13 -18.32
C ALA A 466 2.30 5.40 -17.48
N GLY A 467 2.33 5.54 -16.16
CA GLY A 467 1.40 4.89 -15.22
C GLY A 467 1.83 3.50 -14.74
N ASN A 468 2.74 2.82 -15.45
CA ASN A 468 3.32 1.53 -15.08
C ASN A 468 4.83 1.63 -14.89
N TRP A 469 5.41 0.76 -14.06
CA TRP A 469 6.87 0.63 -13.92
C TRP A 469 7.47 -0.02 -15.17
N ASP A 470 7.91 0.85 -16.07
CA ASP A 470 8.44 0.50 -17.39
C ASP A 470 9.95 0.75 -17.46
N VAL A 471 10.58 0.11 -18.45
CA VAL A 471 11.98 0.34 -18.81
C VAL A 471 12.06 1.43 -19.86
N TRP A 472 12.83 2.47 -19.58
CA TRP A 472 13.01 3.63 -20.43
C TRP A 472 14.47 3.82 -20.80
N VAL A 473 14.71 4.42 -21.97
CA VAL A 473 16.05 4.84 -22.39
C VAL A 473 16.05 6.33 -22.64
N LYS A 474 16.97 7.05 -21.99
CA LYS A 474 17.26 8.46 -22.27
C LYS A 474 18.35 8.50 -23.32
N THR A 475 17.98 9.06 -24.47
CA THR A 475 18.87 9.45 -25.56
C THR A 475 19.16 10.95 -25.47
N ASP A 476 19.99 11.47 -26.37
CA ASP A 476 20.27 12.90 -26.45
C ASP A 476 18.98 13.73 -26.61
N SER A 477 18.10 13.33 -27.55
CA SER A 477 16.91 14.10 -27.91
C SER A 477 15.66 13.77 -27.08
N GLU A 478 15.49 12.52 -26.63
CA GLU A 478 14.22 12.07 -26.04
C GLU A 478 14.36 10.90 -25.06
N SER A 479 13.27 10.57 -24.36
CA SER A 479 13.14 9.34 -23.57
C SER A 479 12.16 8.37 -24.24
N ILE A 480 12.60 7.13 -24.46
CA ILE A 480 11.86 6.11 -25.19
C ILE A 480 11.41 5.01 -24.22
N ASN A 481 10.11 4.68 -24.20
CA ASN A 481 9.57 3.55 -23.44
C ASN A 481 9.77 2.24 -24.20
N LEU A 482 10.57 1.32 -23.65
CA LEU A 482 10.87 0.03 -24.27
C LEU A 482 9.82 -1.04 -23.99
N THR A 483 9.13 -0.98 -22.86
CA THR A 483 8.21 -2.04 -22.40
C THR A 483 6.73 -1.68 -22.53
N LYS A 484 6.38 -0.40 -22.49
CA LYS A 484 5.03 0.11 -22.80
C LYS A 484 3.89 -0.61 -22.04
N GLY A 485 4.10 -0.90 -20.75
CA GLY A 485 3.13 -1.57 -19.90
C GLY A 485 3.02 -3.08 -20.11
N SER A 486 3.96 -3.72 -20.80
CA SER A 486 3.94 -5.18 -21.05
C SER A 486 4.19 -6.04 -19.80
N GLY A 487 4.46 -5.42 -18.65
CA GLY A 487 4.75 -6.09 -17.38
C GLY A 487 5.25 -5.13 -16.32
N GLN A 488 5.56 -5.67 -15.14
CA GLN A 488 6.26 -4.96 -14.08
C GLN A 488 7.74 -5.32 -14.12
N TYR A 489 8.57 -4.35 -14.44
CA TYR A 489 10.00 -4.57 -14.60
C TYR A 489 10.78 -4.01 -13.41
N TYR A 490 11.93 -4.61 -13.13
CA TYR A 490 12.87 -4.21 -12.11
C TYR A 490 14.19 -3.77 -12.76
N MET A 491 15.19 -3.44 -11.96
CA MET A 491 16.40 -2.75 -12.41
C MET A 491 16.96 -3.30 -13.74
N PRO A 492 17.01 -2.47 -14.81
CA PRO A 492 17.66 -2.83 -16.05
C PRO A 492 19.19 -2.69 -15.93
N SER A 493 19.93 -3.49 -16.70
CA SER A 493 21.38 -3.33 -16.83
C SER A 493 21.77 -3.36 -18.30
N TRP A 494 22.46 -2.31 -18.75
CA TRP A 494 23.08 -2.24 -20.06
C TRP A 494 24.26 -3.21 -20.16
N SER A 495 24.45 -3.81 -21.34
CA SER A 495 25.64 -4.57 -21.68
C SER A 495 26.84 -3.62 -21.80
N PRO A 496 28.02 -4.00 -21.29
CA PRO A 496 29.22 -3.17 -21.39
C PRO A 496 29.85 -3.18 -22.80
N ILE A 497 29.43 -4.09 -23.69
CA ILE A 497 30.12 -4.33 -24.98
C ILE A 497 29.26 -4.08 -26.23
N ASN A 498 27.93 -3.98 -26.12
CA ASN A 498 27.04 -3.93 -27.28
C ASN A 498 25.67 -3.27 -26.97
N ASN A 499 24.76 -3.30 -27.94
CA ASN A 499 23.43 -2.67 -27.86
C ASN A 499 22.38 -3.45 -27.02
N GLN A 500 22.81 -4.48 -26.28
CA GLN A 500 21.91 -5.33 -25.50
C GLN A 500 21.72 -4.81 -24.07
N TYR A 501 20.58 -5.14 -23.48
CA TYR A 501 20.30 -4.89 -22.07
C TYR A 501 19.59 -6.10 -21.46
N ILE A 502 19.71 -6.26 -20.15
CA ILE A 502 19.03 -7.30 -19.40
C ILE A 502 18.06 -6.68 -18.40
N VAL A 503 16.91 -7.33 -18.21
CA VAL A 503 15.93 -6.89 -17.22
C VAL A 503 15.20 -8.10 -16.62
N ALA A 504 14.94 -8.05 -15.31
CA ALA A 504 14.03 -8.99 -14.66
C ALA A 504 12.64 -8.36 -14.56
N GLY A 505 11.60 -9.12 -14.86
CA GLY A 505 10.23 -8.60 -14.81
C GLY A 505 9.16 -9.68 -14.70
N LEU A 506 7.97 -9.25 -14.29
CA LEU A 506 6.76 -10.05 -14.22
C LEU A 506 5.80 -9.56 -15.30
N THR A 507 5.57 -10.39 -16.32
CA THR A 507 4.58 -10.12 -17.37
C THR A 507 3.21 -10.69 -17.00
N PRO A 508 2.10 -10.24 -17.63
CA PRO A 508 0.76 -10.77 -17.38
C PRO A 508 0.63 -12.29 -17.60
N TYR A 509 1.55 -12.90 -18.34
CA TYR A 509 1.54 -14.33 -18.67
C TYR A 509 2.45 -15.17 -17.75
N SER A 510 3.25 -14.54 -16.89
CA SER A 510 4.20 -15.22 -16.00
C SER A 510 3.71 -15.21 -14.56
N LYS A 511 3.85 -16.35 -13.86
CA LYS A 511 3.54 -16.44 -12.43
C LYS A 511 4.64 -15.88 -11.53
N ASN A 512 5.89 -15.92 -12.00
CA ASN A 512 7.09 -15.54 -11.26
C ASN A 512 7.96 -14.61 -12.11
N TYR A 513 8.89 -13.88 -11.48
CA TYR A 513 9.88 -13.07 -12.19
C TYR A 513 10.63 -13.89 -13.23
N GLN A 514 10.80 -13.31 -14.42
CA GLN A 514 11.52 -13.90 -15.54
C GLN A 514 12.64 -12.96 -15.99
N LEU A 515 13.68 -13.51 -16.61
CA LEU A 515 14.77 -12.75 -17.19
C LEU A 515 14.48 -12.47 -18.66
N TYR A 516 14.71 -11.23 -19.10
CA TYR A 516 14.55 -10.82 -20.48
C TYR A 516 15.82 -10.18 -21.01
N LEU A 517 16.21 -10.56 -22.23
CA LEU A 517 17.28 -9.95 -23.00
C LEU A 517 16.67 -9.07 -24.08
N GLY A 518 16.95 -7.78 -23.98
CA GLY A 518 16.56 -6.81 -24.97
C GLY A 518 17.72 -6.36 -25.85
N ASP A 519 17.38 -5.87 -27.03
CA ASP A 519 18.29 -5.22 -27.96
C ASP A 519 17.68 -3.88 -28.36
N PHE A 520 18.37 -2.80 -28.01
CA PHE A 520 17.87 -1.45 -28.24
C PHE A 520 17.79 -1.09 -29.73
N ALA A 521 18.78 -1.50 -30.51
CA ALA A 521 18.84 -1.19 -31.95
C ALA A 521 17.76 -1.96 -32.73
N ASN A 522 17.57 -3.24 -32.38
CA ASN A 522 16.60 -4.11 -33.03
C ASN A 522 15.19 -4.03 -32.43
N LYS A 523 15.01 -3.28 -31.32
CA LYS A 523 13.75 -3.12 -30.59
C LYS A 523 13.10 -4.44 -30.18
N THR A 524 13.93 -5.42 -29.81
CA THR A 524 13.46 -6.75 -29.38
C THR A 524 13.56 -6.90 -27.88
N LEU A 525 12.64 -7.68 -27.29
CA LEU A 525 12.70 -8.14 -25.91
C LEU A 525 12.38 -9.63 -25.88
N THR A 526 13.35 -10.45 -25.51
CA THR A 526 13.27 -11.92 -25.58
C THR A 526 13.36 -12.52 -24.20
N HIS A 527 12.46 -13.45 -23.88
CA HIS A 527 12.50 -14.21 -22.63
C HIS A 527 13.70 -15.17 -22.63
N ILE A 528 14.41 -15.23 -21.51
CA ILE A 528 15.44 -16.23 -21.26
C ILE A 528 14.93 -17.23 -20.22
N PRO A 529 14.68 -18.49 -20.62
CA PRO A 529 14.22 -19.52 -19.69
C PRO A 529 15.29 -19.82 -18.63
N LEU A 530 14.93 -19.73 -17.35
CA LEU A 530 15.79 -20.06 -16.21
C LEU A 530 15.27 -21.25 -15.39
N SER A 531 14.49 -22.12 -16.04
CA SER A 531 13.78 -23.22 -15.38
C SER A 531 12.87 -22.70 -14.25
N ASP A 532 13.17 -23.05 -13.00
CA ASP A 532 12.43 -22.72 -11.78
C ASP A 532 12.97 -21.50 -11.03
N LEU A 533 14.07 -20.89 -11.50
CA LEU A 533 14.72 -19.79 -10.82
C LEU A 533 14.00 -18.46 -11.05
N GLU A 534 13.83 -17.69 -9.97
CA GLU A 534 13.37 -16.30 -10.01
C GLU A 534 14.56 -15.33 -9.96
N PRO A 535 14.93 -14.70 -11.08
CA PRO A 535 16.06 -13.80 -11.15
C PRO A 535 15.75 -12.47 -10.48
N LYS A 536 16.67 -11.98 -9.67
CA LYS A 536 16.67 -10.66 -9.05
C LYS A 536 18.00 -9.97 -9.32
N ASN A 537 17.95 -8.64 -9.47
CA ASN A 537 19.11 -7.76 -9.60
C ASN A 537 20.14 -8.24 -10.64
N PRO A 538 19.73 -8.50 -11.91
CA PRO A 538 20.66 -8.99 -12.92
C PRO A 538 21.70 -7.91 -13.29
N ARG A 539 22.95 -8.32 -13.45
CA ARG A 539 24.08 -7.49 -13.88
C ARG A 539 24.91 -8.25 -14.90
N TRP A 540 25.42 -7.54 -15.90
CA TRP A 540 26.31 -8.15 -16.90
C TRP A 540 27.67 -8.50 -16.31
N SER A 541 28.30 -9.53 -16.88
CA SER A 541 29.73 -9.76 -16.71
C SER A 541 30.52 -8.62 -17.36
N PHE A 542 31.74 -8.38 -16.88
CA PHE A 542 32.63 -7.33 -17.38
C PHE A 542 32.94 -7.52 -18.88
N ASP A 543 33.04 -8.78 -19.32
CA ASP A 543 33.26 -9.14 -20.73
C ASP A 543 31.98 -9.16 -21.58
N GLY A 544 30.81 -8.93 -20.98
CA GLY A 544 29.51 -8.92 -21.66
C GLY A 544 29.03 -10.26 -22.22
N LYS A 545 29.65 -11.39 -21.88
CA LYS A 545 29.24 -12.73 -22.38
C LYS A 545 28.22 -13.43 -21.49
N SER A 546 28.14 -13.02 -20.23
CA SER A 546 27.30 -13.65 -19.22
C SER A 546 26.51 -12.62 -18.42
N VAL A 547 25.48 -13.09 -17.73
CA VAL A 547 24.73 -12.30 -16.75
C VAL A 547 24.78 -12.99 -15.40
N TYR A 548 25.15 -12.23 -14.38
CA TYR A 548 25.00 -12.61 -12.98
C TYR A 548 23.64 -12.15 -12.47
N PHE A 549 22.98 -12.99 -11.68
CA PHE A 549 21.71 -12.66 -11.05
C PHE A 549 21.59 -13.38 -9.71
N ILE A 550 20.71 -12.86 -8.85
CA ILE A 550 20.39 -13.49 -7.59
C ILE A 550 19.15 -14.34 -7.76
N ALA A 551 19.18 -15.57 -7.26
CA ALA A 551 17.99 -16.40 -7.14
C ALA A 551 18.03 -17.18 -5.82
N THR A 552 16.87 -17.66 -5.40
CA THR A 552 16.73 -18.50 -4.21
C THR A 552 16.57 -19.95 -4.64
N ARG A 553 17.39 -20.84 -4.08
CA ARG A 553 17.25 -22.29 -4.21
C ARG A 553 17.35 -22.92 -2.83
N ASP A 554 16.45 -23.84 -2.51
CA ASP A 554 16.38 -24.52 -1.21
C ASP A 554 16.34 -23.56 0.00
N GLY A 555 15.61 -22.45 -0.15
CA GLY A 555 15.44 -21.44 0.90
C GLY A 555 16.63 -20.51 1.13
N ARG A 556 17.70 -20.60 0.33
CA ARG A 556 18.87 -19.72 0.40
C ARG A 556 19.08 -18.96 -0.90
N SER A 557 19.37 -17.67 -0.78
CA SER A 557 19.78 -16.87 -1.93
C SER A 557 21.26 -17.11 -2.24
N GLY A 558 21.59 -17.00 -3.53
CA GLY A 558 22.96 -17.10 -4.00
C GLY A 558 23.10 -16.45 -5.37
N ILE A 559 24.35 -16.31 -5.81
CA ILE A 559 24.70 -15.79 -7.11
C ILE A 559 24.59 -16.91 -8.13
N PHE A 560 23.87 -16.65 -9.20
CA PHE A 560 23.80 -17.48 -10.39
C PHE A 560 24.41 -16.74 -11.56
N ASN A 561 24.87 -17.51 -12.54
CA ASN A 561 25.49 -17.02 -13.76
C ASN A 561 24.86 -17.75 -14.94
N ILE A 562 24.48 -17.00 -15.97
CA ILE A 562 24.02 -17.54 -17.25
C ILE A 562 24.93 -17.04 -18.36
N ASP A 563 25.42 -17.97 -19.16
CA ASP A 563 26.10 -17.66 -20.42
C ASP A 563 25.05 -17.34 -21.50
N ILE A 564 25.20 -16.20 -22.17
CA ILE A 564 24.16 -15.67 -23.06
C ILE A 564 24.05 -16.45 -24.37
N GLU A 565 25.17 -16.97 -24.89
CA GLU A 565 25.19 -17.71 -26.15
C GLU A 565 24.68 -19.15 -25.96
N SER A 566 25.28 -19.89 -25.03
CA SER A 566 24.94 -21.29 -24.76
C SER A 566 23.66 -21.47 -23.92
N ARG A 567 23.15 -20.40 -23.30
CA ARG A 567 22.02 -20.42 -22.36
C ARG A 567 22.23 -21.30 -21.13
N LYS A 568 23.48 -21.64 -20.82
CA LYS A 568 23.82 -22.51 -19.70
C LYS A 568 23.79 -21.72 -18.39
N VAL A 569 22.95 -22.16 -17.46
CA VAL A 569 22.84 -21.60 -16.09
C VAL A 569 23.69 -22.41 -15.13
N ARG A 570 24.41 -21.74 -14.23
CA ARG A 570 25.09 -22.35 -13.08
C ARG A 570 24.94 -21.52 -11.82
N GLN A 571 24.89 -22.18 -10.67
CA GLN A 571 25.02 -21.51 -9.38
C GLN A 571 26.50 -21.30 -9.07
N VAL A 572 26.84 -20.10 -8.61
CA VAL A 572 28.20 -19.71 -8.23
C VAL A 572 28.36 -19.80 -6.72
N THR A 573 27.46 -19.16 -5.96
CA THR A 573 27.54 -19.08 -4.49
C THR A 573 26.30 -19.61 -3.79
N TYR A 574 26.41 -19.81 -2.47
CA TYR A 574 25.40 -20.42 -1.61
C TYR A 574 25.21 -19.67 -0.28
N SER A 575 25.50 -18.36 -0.24
CA SER A 575 25.78 -17.60 0.99
C SER A 575 24.93 -16.33 1.17
N ASN A 576 23.63 -16.40 0.86
CA ASN A 576 22.63 -15.35 1.11
C ASN A 576 22.92 -13.99 0.45
N GLU A 577 23.58 -14.00 -0.69
CA GLU A 577 23.83 -12.80 -1.50
C GLU A 577 22.54 -12.21 -2.07
N ILE A 578 22.42 -10.87 -2.07
CA ILE A 578 21.25 -10.13 -2.60
C ILE A 578 21.61 -9.12 -3.69
N SER A 579 22.88 -8.89 -3.94
CA SER A 579 23.37 -8.15 -5.11
C SER A 579 24.78 -8.62 -5.46
N VAL A 580 25.18 -8.42 -6.71
CA VAL A 580 26.51 -8.81 -7.21
C VAL A 580 26.98 -7.86 -8.31
N VAL A 581 28.27 -7.57 -8.33
CA VAL A 581 29.00 -6.90 -9.40
C VAL A 581 30.28 -7.70 -9.68
N GLU A 582 30.61 -7.94 -10.95
CA GLU A 582 31.92 -8.51 -11.32
C GLU A 582 32.97 -7.40 -11.43
N GLY A 583 34.14 -7.63 -10.83
CA GLY A 583 35.30 -6.77 -11.00
C GLY A 583 36.11 -7.12 -12.25
N GLY A 584 36.84 -6.13 -12.77
CA GLY A 584 37.78 -6.33 -13.87
C GLY A 584 38.97 -7.24 -13.52
N ASP A 585 39.11 -7.61 -12.24
CA ASP A 585 40.05 -8.60 -11.73
C ASP A 585 39.53 -10.05 -11.78
N GLY A 586 38.29 -10.26 -12.24
CA GLY A 586 37.64 -11.56 -12.33
C GLY A 586 37.07 -12.07 -11.01
N LEU A 587 36.98 -11.23 -9.98
CA LEU A 587 36.34 -11.53 -8.70
C LEU A 587 34.91 -10.97 -8.67
N LEU A 588 34.10 -11.50 -7.76
CA LEU A 588 32.73 -11.02 -7.53
C LEU A 588 32.67 -10.20 -6.25
N TYR A 589 31.93 -9.11 -6.30
CA TYR A 589 31.65 -8.23 -5.17
C TYR A 589 30.17 -8.28 -4.87
N ALA A 590 29.82 -8.70 -3.66
CA ALA A 590 28.44 -8.99 -3.30
C ALA A 590 28.05 -8.37 -1.96
N SER A 591 26.77 -8.05 -1.79
CA SER A 591 26.18 -7.72 -0.49
C SER A 591 25.22 -8.82 -0.05
N ARG A 592 25.05 -9.01 1.26
CA ARG A 592 24.22 -10.07 1.84
C ARG A 592 22.98 -9.53 2.54
N ASN A 593 21.96 -10.37 2.64
CA ASN A 593 20.70 -9.97 3.26
C ASN A 593 20.88 -9.65 4.74
N LEU A 594 20.39 -8.48 5.18
CA LEU A 594 20.46 -7.99 6.57
C LEU A 594 21.87 -7.80 7.15
N GLU A 595 22.93 -7.94 6.35
CA GLU A 595 24.30 -7.75 6.79
C GLU A 595 24.90 -6.45 6.26
N HIS A 596 25.74 -5.82 7.07
CA HIS A 596 26.51 -4.65 6.66
C HIS A 596 27.76 -5.08 5.88
N GLY A 597 28.01 -4.39 4.77
CA GLY A 597 29.27 -4.49 4.02
C GLY A 597 29.19 -5.06 2.60
N ILE A 598 30.37 -5.21 2.01
CA ILE A 598 30.60 -5.83 0.70
C ILE A 598 31.65 -6.93 0.85
N TRP A 599 31.37 -8.09 0.27
CA TRP A 599 32.23 -9.26 0.25
C TRP A 599 32.85 -9.43 -1.12
N GLN A 600 34.16 -9.60 -1.15
CA GLN A 600 34.89 -10.11 -2.30
C GLN A 600 34.81 -11.64 -2.31
N ILE A 601 34.51 -12.22 -3.45
CA ILE A 601 34.27 -13.64 -3.65
C ILE A 601 35.05 -14.10 -4.88
N ASP A 602 35.87 -15.14 -4.70
CA ASP A 602 36.48 -15.85 -5.83
C ASP A 602 35.48 -16.86 -6.39
N PRO A 603 34.98 -16.67 -7.63
CA PRO A 603 33.96 -17.54 -8.21
C PRO A 603 34.46 -18.95 -8.57
N LYS A 604 35.77 -19.19 -8.53
CA LYS A 604 36.39 -20.50 -8.79
C LYS A 604 36.54 -21.32 -7.51
N THR A 605 36.90 -20.67 -6.41
CA THR A 605 37.15 -21.34 -5.12
C THR A 605 36.02 -21.17 -4.10
N ASN A 606 35.08 -20.26 -4.34
CA ASN A 606 34.06 -19.81 -3.39
C ASN A 606 34.63 -19.23 -2.08
N LYS A 607 35.92 -18.85 -2.08
CA LYS A 607 36.51 -18.11 -0.96
C LYS A 607 35.88 -16.73 -0.91
N SER A 608 35.38 -16.35 0.27
CA SER A 608 34.69 -15.08 0.51
C SER A 608 35.37 -14.31 1.65
N ILE A 609 35.64 -13.02 1.44
CA ILE A 609 36.25 -12.11 2.41
C ILE A 609 35.46 -10.81 2.43
N LYS A 610 35.11 -10.30 3.62
CA LYS A 610 34.51 -8.96 3.77
C LYS A 610 35.61 -7.92 3.61
N ILE A 611 35.43 -6.96 2.69
CA ILE A 611 36.40 -5.90 2.43
C ILE A 611 35.91 -4.50 2.80
N ILE A 612 34.59 -4.32 2.87
CA ILE A 612 33.92 -3.07 3.27
C ILE A 612 32.88 -3.44 4.33
N ASP A 613 32.76 -2.67 5.41
CA ASP A 613 31.87 -2.96 6.55
C ASP A 613 30.77 -1.91 6.78
N ASP A 614 30.82 -0.77 6.09
CA ASP A 614 29.93 0.37 6.31
C ASP A 614 28.88 0.61 5.21
N LEU A 615 28.73 -0.33 4.26
CA LEU A 615 27.53 -0.40 3.40
C LEU A 615 26.35 -0.90 4.24
N LEU A 616 25.29 -0.09 4.37
CA LEU A 616 24.10 -0.49 5.13
C LEU A 616 23.27 -1.57 4.39
N PRO A 617 22.53 -2.44 5.11
CA PRO A 617 21.72 -3.49 4.49
C PRO A 617 20.66 -2.98 3.49
N LYS A 618 20.16 -1.75 3.70
CA LYS A 618 19.18 -1.11 2.79
C LYS A 618 19.82 -0.44 1.58
N ASP A 619 21.14 -0.41 1.46
CA ASP A 619 21.88 0.13 0.31
C ASP A 619 22.48 -0.99 -0.54
N PHE A 620 21.88 -2.19 -0.48
CA PHE A 620 22.33 -3.35 -1.25
C PHE A 620 22.40 -3.03 -2.75
N GLY A 621 23.55 -3.32 -3.35
CA GLY A 621 23.79 -3.09 -4.78
C GLY A 621 23.95 -1.62 -5.19
N SER A 622 24.01 -0.67 -4.25
CA SER A 622 24.52 0.69 -4.49
C SER A 622 26.06 0.72 -4.45
N TYR A 623 26.66 -0.08 -5.31
CA TYR A 623 28.10 -0.09 -5.52
C TYR A 623 28.42 -0.58 -6.92
N PHE A 624 29.61 -0.23 -7.41
CA PHE A 624 30.12 -0.71 -8.68
C PHE A 624 31.64 -0.81 -8.66
N TRP A 625 32.17 -1.59 -9.59
CA TRP A 625 33.60 -1.69 -9.84
C TRP A 625 34.04 -0.74 -10.95
N GLN A 626 35.11 0.00 -10.71
CA GLN A 626 35.76 0.84 -11.70
C GLN A 626 37.16 1.21 -11.27
N ASP A 627 38.10 1.31 -12.23
CA ASP A 627 39.46 1.81 -11.97
C ASP A 627 40.14 1.13 -10.77
N ASN A 628 40.10 -0.21 -10.73
CA ASN A 628 40.65 -1.02 -9.64
C ASN A 628 40.15 -0.60 -8.24
N ALA A 629 38.90 -0.16 -8.16
CA ALA A 629 38.24 0.26 -6.93
C ALA A 629 36.75 -0.09 -6.93
N ILE A 630 36.20 -0.19 -5.72
CA ILE A 630 34.77 -0.27 -5.47
C ILE A 630 34.27 1.11 -5.05
N PHE A 631 33.37 1.68 -5.85
CA PHE A 631 32.60 2.85 -5.46
C PHE A 631 31.32 2.41 -4.79
N TYR A 632 30.98 2.98 -3.65
CA TYR A 632 29.81 2.54 -2.86
C TYR A 632 29.20 3.66 -2.03
N ILE A 633 27.96 3.46 -1.59
CA ILE A 633 27.27 4.37 -0.66
C ILE A 633 27.60 4.00 0.79
N SER A 634 27.94 5.00 1.59
CA SER A 634 28.03 4.93 3.06
C SER A 634 27.19 6.04 3.68
N ARG A 635 26.66 5.85 4.89
CA ARG A 635 25.75 6.81 5.52
C ARG A 635 26.00 6.96 7.02
N ASN A 636 25.73 8.15 7.54
CA ASN A 636 25.58 8.42 8.97
C ASN A 636 24.30 9.24 9.22
N GLU A 637 24.05 9.68 10.45
CA GLU A 637 22.82 10.39 10.83
C GLU A 637 22.58 11.70 10.07
N ILE A 638 23.64 12.33 9.57
CA ILE A 638 23.59 13.68 8.98
C ILE A 638 24.02 13.74 7.51
N LYS A 639 24.66 12.69 6.98
CA LYS A 639 25.21 12.65 5.61
C LYS A 639 25.00 11.30 4.93
N ASP A 640 24.70 11.38 3.64
CA ASP A 640 24.95 10.29 2.70
C ASP A 640 26.29 10.55 1.97
N MET A 641 27.06 9.51 1.70
CA MET A 641 28.41 9.61 1.14
C MET A 641 28.57 8.64 -0.02
N VAL A 642 29.22 9.09 -1.09
CA VAL A 642 29.81 8.19 -2.09
C VAL A 642 31.29 8.04 -1.75
N LYS A 643 31.73 6.81 -1.54
CA LYS A 643 33.12 6.46 -1.19
C LYS A 643 33.76 5.63 -2.29
N LYS A 644 35.09 5.73 -2.41
CA LYS A 644 35.95 4.87 -3.25
C LYS A 644 36.80 4.01 -2.31
N HIS A 645 36.78 2.71 -2.50
CA HIS A 645 37.62 1.74 -1.79
C HIS A 645 38.51 1.02 -2.81
N THR A 646 39.81 1.27 -2.77
CA THR A 646 40.79 0.68 -3.67
C THR A 646 41.16 -0.73 -3.23
N ILE A 647 41.64 -1.57 -4.17
CA ILE A 647 42.03 -2.96 -3.87
C ILE A 647 43.15 -3.05 -2.82
N ASP A 648 44.00 -2.03 -2.71
CA ASP A 648 45.07 -1.98 -1.71
C ASP A 648 44.56 -1.63 -0.28
N GLY A 649 43.25 -1.39 -0.13
CA GLY A 649 42.58 -1.15 1.15
C GLY A 649 42.39 0.33 1.51
N THR A 650 42.78 1.26 0.64
CA THR A 650 42.57 2.69 0.87
C THR A 650 41.11 3.07 0.64
N THR A 651 40.53 3.87 1.54
CA THR A 651 39.14 4.36 1.41
C THR A 651 39.09 5.87 1.50
N GLU A 652 38.45 6.51 0.53
CA GLU A 652 38.24 7.96 0.50
C GLU A 652 36.77 8.32 0.23
N ILE A 653 36.37 9.51 0.69
CA ILE A 653 35.05 10.07 0.39
C ILE A 653 35.16 10.88 -0.89
N ILE A 654 34.39 10.50 -1.90
CA ILE A 654 34.32 11.19 -3.19
C ILE A 654 33.34 12.36 -3.11
N HIS A 655 32.11 12.10 -2.65
CA HIS A 655 31.08 13.14 -2.52
C HIS A 655 30.25 13.01 -1.24
N LEU A 656 29.80 14.16 -0.72
CA LEU A 656 28.93 14.29 0.43
C LEU A 656 27.57 14.87 0.02
N TYR A 657 26.51 14.29 0.58
CA TYR A 657 25.13 14.76 0.43
C TYR A 657 24.50 14.89 1.82
N PRO A 658 23.48 15.75 2.02
CA PRO A 658 22.64 15.69 3.22
C PRO A 658 22.05 14.29 3.43
N ALA A 659 21.77 13.91 4.67
CA ALA A 659 21.12 12.62 4.97
C ALA A 659 19.83 12.44 4.16
N ASN A 660 19.58 11.22 3.69
CA ASN A 660 18.40 10.82 2.91
C ASN A 660 18.28 11.49 1.53
N THR A 661 19.33 12.12 1.01
CA THR A 661 19.34 12.66 -0.35
C THR A 661 19.47 11.53 -1.39
N ILE A 662 20.33 10.56 -1.12
CA ILE A 662 20.57 9.46 -2.06
C ILE A 662 19.51 8.38 -1.84
N LYS A 663 18.86 7.95 -2.92
CA LYS A 663 17.87 6.87 -2.84
C LYS A 663 18.51 5.61 -2.26
N ARG A 664 17.77 4.82 -1.48
CA ARG A 664 18.22 3.52 -0.97
C ARG A 664 18.18 2.43 -2.05
N TYR A 665 18.85 1.32 -1.81
CA TYR A 665 18.94 0.13 -2.67
C TYR A 665 19.96 0.24 -3.79
N LEU A 666 19.57 0.35 -5.06
CA LEU A 666 20.43 0.11 -6.22
C LEU A 666 20.81 1.40 -6.96
N SER A 667 21.10 2.45 -6.19
CA SER A 667 21.09 3.83 -6.64
C SER A 667 22.37 4.30 -7.30
N LEU A 668 23.39 3.45 -7.45
CA LEU A 668 24.72 3.81 -7.95
C LEU A 668 25.14 2.88 -9.10
N SER A 669 25.68 3.44 -10.18
CA SER A 669 26.11 2.71 -11.39
C SER A 669 27.31 3.39 -12.07
N PRO A 670 28.22 2.63 -12.71
CA PRO A 670 29.37 3.22 -13.42
C PRO A 670 28.94 3.87 -14.73
N VAL A 671 29.79 4.77 -15.24
CA VAL A 671 29.68 5.39 -16.57
C VAL A 671 31.01 5.28 -17.30
N ASP A 672 32.01 6.04 -16.85
CA ASP A 672 33.37 6.12 -17.38
C ASP A 672 34.32 6.55 -16.24
N ILE A 673 35.63 6.57 -16.49
CA ILE A 673 36.63 6.75 -15.42
C ILE A 673 36.46 8.05 -14.62
N ASP A 674 35.76 9.03 -15.20
CA ASP A 674 35.61 10.38 -14.63
C ASP A 674 34.20 10.63 -14.08
N SER A 675 33.26 9.69 -14.23
CA SER A 675 31.86 9.92 -13.86
C SER A 675 31.08 8.68 -13.44
N TYR A 676 30.02 8.91 -12.67
CA TYR A 676 29.08 7.87 -12.26
C TYR A 676 27.63 8.36 -12.36
N ILE A 677 26.69 7.42 -12.37
CA ILE A 677 25.26 7.71 -12.27
C ILE A 677 24.77 7.46 -10.84
N ILE A 678 23.96 8.37 -10.33
CA ILE A 678 23.30 8.23 -9.03
C ILE A 678 21.83 8.61 -9.06
N THR A 679 20.99 7.83 -8.37
CA THR A 679 19.57 8.12 -8.15
C THR A 679 19.40 8.91 -6.86
N LEU A 680 18.81 10.09 -6.96
CA LEU A 680 18.56 11.00 -5.85
C LEU A 680 17.06 11.10 -5.58
N ASN A 681 16.70 11.29 -4.31
CA ASN A 681 15.37 11.73 -3.95
C ASN A 681 15.26 13.23 -4.30
N ASN A 682 14.29 13.61 -5.12
CA ASN A 682 13.87 14.99 -5.23
C ASN A 682 13.18 15.40 -3.92
N GLN A 683 13.16 16.70 -3.66
CA GLN A 683 12.37 17.24 -2.55
C GLN A 683 10.94 16.71 -2.64
N ASN A 684 10.34 16.37 -1.50
CA ASN A 684 8.95 15.95 -1.46
C ASN A 684 8.12 17.08 -2.09
N ASP A 685 7.47 16.84 -3.23
CA ASP A 685 6.48 17.75 -3.79
C ASP A 685 5.09 17.21 -3.50
N ALA A 686 4.09 18.08 -3.43
CA ALA A 686 2.70 17.68 -3.31
C ALA A 686 1.80 18.73 -3.94
N ASP A 687 0.87 18.31 -4.81
CA ASP A 687 -0.16 19.21 -5.32
C ASP A 687 -1.53 18.86 -4.74
N ILE A 688 -2.43 19.83 -4.79
CA ILE A 688 -3.85 19.64 -4.47
C ILE A 688 -4.60 19.38 -5.78
N TYR A 689 -5.45 18.35 -5.77
CA TYR A 689 -6.35 17.99 -6.85
C TYR A 689 -7.79 18.07 -6.36
N SER A 690 -8.75 18.24 -7.26
CA SER A 690 -10.16 18.08 -6.98
C SER A 690 -10.79 17.05 -7.92
N VAL A 691 -11.87 16.42 -7.45
CA VAL A 691 -12.64 15.49 -8.28
C VAL A 691 -14.09 15.52 -7.85
N LYS A 692 -14.99 15.48 -8.82
CA LYS A 692 -16.41 15.45 -8.54
C LYS A 692 -16.80 14.06 -8.05
N VAL A 693 -17.32 13.96 -6.82
CA VAL A 693 -17.70 12.68 -6.19
C VAL A 693 -19.21 12.50 -6.10
N ILE A 694 -19.99 13.50 -6.52
CA ILE A 694 -21.46 13.49 -6.53
C ILE A 694 -21.97 13.69 -7.96
N SER A 695 -22.81 12.79 -8.46
CA SER A 695 -23.60 13.02 -9.69
C SER A 695 -24.77 13.94 -9.37
N LYS A 696 -25.09 14.86 -10.30
CA LYS A 696 -26.30 15.71 -10.21
C LYS A 696 -27.57 14.88 -10.14
#